data_AF-A0A8B9BXN8-F1
#
_entry.id   AF-A0A8B9BXN8-F1
#
_cell.length_a   1.000
_cell.length_b   1.000
_cell.length_c   1.000
_cell.angle_alpha   90.00
_cell.angle_beta   90.00
_cell.angle_gamma   90.00
#
_symmetry.space_group_name_H-M   'P 1'
#
loop_
_entity.id
_entity.type
_entity.pdbx_description
1 polymer ?
#
loop_
_entity_poly.entity_id
_entity_poly.type
_entity_poly.pdbx_seq_one_letter_code
_entity_poly.pdbx_strand_id
1 'polypeptide(L)'
;VGLCPVPQPGPPMCPRARDVLKPAVTAGSLGFLCKSREQPGSRRRRSTYTPCSLPALCSPPAPGASRGRPKALRGAGCLRPRGGTIGSLENYYHFHHSKTFKRSTLSSRGPHTFLRMDPKVDWLQQQEVKRRVKRHVRGEPHTLPFNDPVWPNMWYLHCGDRGSRCRSEMNVLAAWQRGYTGRNVVVTILDDGIERNHPDLLQNYDPLASYDVNGNDHDPTPRYDASNENKHGTRCAGEVAAAANNSYCVVGIAYNARIGGIRMLDGDVTDVVEAKSLGIRPDYIDIYSASWGPDDDGKTVDGPGLLAKQAFEHGIKKGRRGLGSIFVWASGNGGREGDYCSCDGYTNSIYTISISSTTENGYKPWYLEECASTLATTYSSGAFYERKIVTTDLRHRCTDGHTGTSVSAPMVAGIIALALEANPLLTWRDVQHLLVRTSRPVHLRAADWKTNGAGHKVSHLYGFGLVDAEAIVVEAKKWKTVPPQHVCVGSLDRVYIRPDHVLRASTLSSACSEQREQHVQYLEHVVVRLSIAHPRRGDLQISLISPAGTRSQLLARRVFDHSNEGFKGWEFMTVHCWGERAAGEWTLEIQDTPSQVRSPAAQGKLKEWSLLFYGTAEHPYNTLGAPQPRARPPEALEMEPSRAAFLQSQVEVAEEEEEYAASVPGPELPSPAGPCHPECGDQGCDGPSADQCLNCIHYSLGSVKSGRMCVSSCPTGFFGDKAARRCRRCYKGCESCVGRGPGQCTACKRSLYHHPEMGACLPLCPPGFYAEERQKRCLKCHQNCKKCLGEPDKCTACKDGFSLAGESCVPECQPTMYLSREPRRCETSCLSAGPGEEECTPCSPETPTPHWRCVPACREGFYPADSHGLPSKVCKRYGASSRGGGKKYEPSLCGAKRGCSTHTIVTASGFTEMSQLPKK
;
A
#
# COMPACT_ATOMS: atom_id res chain seq x y z
N VAL A 1 -5.12 -30.31 -60.90
CA VAL A 1 -5.61 -31.70 -60.87
C VAL A 1 -5.87 -32.06 -59.40
N GLY A 2 -7.07 -32.27 -58.85
CA GLY A 2 -8.48 -32.13 -59.27
C GLY A 2 -9.28 -31.56 -58.07
N LEU A 3 -10.30 -30.71 -58.24
CA LEU A 3 -11.72 -30.98 -58.59
C LEU A 3 -12.57 -31.60 -57.45
N CYS A 4 -13.23 -30.71 -56.67
CA CYS A 4 -14.67 -30.57 -56.30
C CYS A 4 -15.58 -31.82 -56.04
N PRO A 5 -16.74 -31.72 -55.31
CA PRO A 5 -17.62 -30.53 -55.22
C PRO A 5 -18.40 -30.26 -53.90
N VAL A 6 -19.08 -29.09 -53.93
CA VAL A 6 -20.06 -28.49 -52.99
C VAL A 6 -21.46 -29.13 -53.18
N PRO A 7 -22.39 -29.00 -52.20
CA PRO A 7 -23.65 -28.28 -52.48
C PRO A 7 -24.14 -27.33 -51.34
N GLN A 8 -25.09 -26.47 -51.73
CA GLN A 8 -25.59 -25.22 -51.13
C GLN A 8 -26.90 -25.41 -50.25
N PRO A 9 -27.54 -24.33 -49.70
CA PRO A 9 -28.13 -24.26 -48.34
C PRO A 9 -29.67 -24.33 -48.22
N GLY A 10 -30.20 -24.35 -46.98
CA GLY A 10 -31.63 -24.19 -46.64
C GLY A 10 -31.94 -24.08 -45.12
N PRO A 11 -33.14 -23.63 -44.69
CA PRO A 11 -33.36 -22.60 -43.64
C PRO A 11 -33.86 -23.12 -42.25
N PRO A 12 -34.11 -22.25 -41.23
CA PRO A 12 -34.26 -22.63 -39.82
C PRO A 12 -35.73 -22.76 -39.37
N MET A 13 -36.01 -23.68 -38.43
CA MET A 13 -37.15 -23.59 -37.49
C MET A 13 -36.94 -24.49 -36.26
N CYS A 14 -37.00 -23.89 -35.07
CA CYS A 14 -37.20 -24.59 -33.80
C CYS A 14 -38.60 -24.27 -33.26
N PRO A 15 -39.31 -25.25 -32.68
CA PRO A 15 -40.25 -25.01 -31.60
C PRO A 15 -39.79 -25.62 -30.27
N ARG A 16 -40.48 -25.20 -29.23
CA ARG A 16 -40.13 -25.20 -27.81
C ARG A 16 -40.42 -26.51 -27.06
N ALA A 17 -39.60 -26.72 -26.01
CA ALA A 17 -39.91 -27.01 -24.60
C ALA A 17 -40.65 -28.30 -24.16
N ARG A 18 -40.08 -28.93 -23.12
CA ARG A 18 -40.67 -29.50 -21.86
C ARG A 18 -39.58 -30.31 -21.13
N ASP A 19 -39.37 -30.37 -19.80
CA ASP A 19 -40.26 -30.58 -18.64
C ASP A 19 -39.50 -30.24 -17.30
N VAL A 20 -40.12 -29.58 -16.29
CA VAL A 20 -40.72 -30.10 -15.00
C VAL A 20 -39.71 -30.18 -13.81
N LEU A 21 -39.75 -29.24 -12.83
CA LEU A 21 -40.30 -29.30 -11.42
C LEU A 21 -39.53 -30.24 -10.46
N LYS A 22 -39.26 -30.05 -9.15
CA LYS A 22 -39.55 -29.12 -7.99
C LYS A 22 -38.67 -29.62 -6.77
N PRO A 23 -38.61 -29.05 -5.52
CA PRO A 23 -39.76 -28.63 -4.67
C PRO A 23 -39.60 -27.46 -3.63
N ALA A 24 -40.77 -27.11 -3.06
CA ALA A 24 -41.15 -26.60 -1.71
C ALA A 24 -40.57 -25.24 -1.17
N VAL A 25 -41.32 -24.12 -1.04
CA VAL A 25 -42.49 -23.69 -0.19
C VAL A 25 -42.09 -23.16 1.21
N THR A 26 -42.30 -21.87 1.54
CA THR A 26 -43.44 -21.39 2.37
C THR A 26 -43.72 -19.85 2.33
N ALA A 27 -45.02 -19.52 2.17
CA ALA A 27 -45.92 -18.37 2.51
C ALA A 27 -45.41 -16.93 2.87
N GLY A 28 -46.06 -15.79 2.53
CA GLY A 28 -47.29 -15.44 1.78
C GLY A 28 -47.98 -14.12 2.26
N SER A 29 -48.65 -13.36 1.35
CA SER A 29 -49.77 -12.36 1.56
C SER A 29 -50.59 -12.11 0.26
N LEU A 30 -51.90 -11.70 0.23
CA LEU A 30 -52.78 -11.66 -1.00
C LEU A 30 -53.88 -10.54 -1.05
N GLY A 31 -54.35 -10.12 -2.25
CA GLY A 31 -55.46 -9.15 -2.57
C GLY A 31 -56.13 -9.39 -3.97
N PHE A 32 -57.05 -8.56 -4.55
CA PHE A 32 -57.76 -8.81 -5.87
C PHE A 32 -58.04 -7.55 -6.74
N LEU A 33 -58.04 -7.64 -8.08
CA LEU A 33 -58.05 -6.50 -9.05
C LEU A 33 -58.97 -6.74 -10.28
N CYS A 34 -59.61 -5.69 -10.82
CA CYS A 34 -60.60 -5.77 -11.91
C CYS A 34 -60.58 -4.54 -12.85
N LYS A 35 -60.97 -4.67 -14.13
CA LYS A 35 -61.12 -3.55 -15.09
C LYS A 35 -62.47 -3.59 -15.81
N SER A 36 -63.06 -2.42 -16.07
CA SER A 36 -64.32 -2.25 -16.82
C SER A 36 -64.14 -1.49 -18.14
N ARG A 37 -65.17 -1.58 -19.00
CA ARG A 37 -65.23 -0.93 -20.32
C ARG A 37 -66.13 0.31 -20.28
N GLU A 38 -65.67 1.43 -20.82
CA GLU A 38 -66.52 2.56 -21.21
C GLU A 38 -66.56 2.69 -22.74
N GLN A 39 -67.75 2.95 -23.29
CA GLN A 39 -67.97 3.22 -24.72
C GLN A 39 -67.92 4.73 -24.99
N PRO A 40 -67.38 5.20 -26.13
CA PRO A 40 -67.64 6.54 -26.63
C PRO A 40 -68.81 6.54 -27.62
N GLY A 41 -69.76 7.46 -27.43
CA GLY A 41 -70.86 7.74 -28.35
C GLY A 41 -70.43 8.61 -29.53
N SER A 42 -71.03 8.36 -30.70
CA SER A 42 -70.66 8.91 -32.00
C SER A 42 -71.65 9.94 -32.58
N ARG A 43 -71.14 10.78 -33.52
CA ARG A 43 -71.79 11.59 -34.59
C ARG A 43 -72.33 12.97 -34.16
N ARG A 44 -72.19 14.09 -34.90
CA ARG A 44 -72.19 14.35 -36.37
C ARG A 44 -71.41 15.64 -36.77
N ARG A 45 -70.90 15.61 -38.03
CA ARG A 45 -70.88 16.64 -39.11
C ARG A 45 -70.18 18.02 -38.96
N ARG A 46 -69.23 18.22 -39.90
CA ARG A 46 -68.96 19.34 -40.84
C ARG A 46 -68.73 20.78 -40.31
N SER A 47 -67.53 21.25 -40.69
CA SER A 47 -67.24 22.49 -41.43
C SER A 47 -66.89 23.77 -40.64
N THR A 48 -65.70 24.27 -41.01
CA THR A 48 -65.31 25.67 -41.25
C THR A 48 -64.92 26.64 -40.12
N TYR A 49 -63.80 27.32 -40.39
CA TYR A 49 -63.28 28.62 -39.91
C TYR A 49 -62.65 28.77 -38.50
N THR A 50 -61.34 29.04 -38.50
CA THR A 50 -60.60 29.96 -37.60
C THR A 50 -61.13 31.40 -37.76
N PRO A 51 -60.86 32.42 -36.88
CA PRO A 51 -59.73 32.55 -35.92
C PRO A 51 -60.03 33.27 -34.55
N CYS A 52 -58.98 33.44 -33.74
CA CYS A 52 -58.69 34.54 -32.77
C CYS A 52 -59.70 34.96 -31.68
N SER A 53 -59.30 34.87 -30.40
CA SER A 53 -58.99 36.03 -29.50
C SER A 53 -58.89 35.66 -28.00
N LEU A 54 -57.81 36.09 -27.36
CA LEU A 54 -57.63 36.34 -25.89
C LEU A 54 -58.39 37.64 -25.50
N PRO A 55 -58.55 38.10 -24.22
CA PRO A 55 -57.82 37.75 -22.98
C PRO A 55 -58.64 37.74 -21.65
N ALA A 56 -57.90 37.56 -20.53
CA ALA A 56 -58.06 38.21 -19.21
C ALA A 56 -58.76 37.50 -18.03
N LEU A 57 -57.90 37.09 -17.07
CA LEU A 57 -57.89 37.37 -15.62
C LEU A 57 -59.11 37.03 -14.74
N CYS A 58 -58.92 36.08 -13.82
CA CYS A 58 -58.93 36.29 -12.35
C CYS A 58 -58.78 34.96 -11.59
N SER A 59 -57.97 34.95 -10.54
CA SER A 59 -57.81 33.89 -9.52
C SER A 59 -57.91 34.56 -8.14
N PRO A 60 -58.07 33.85 -6.99
CA PRO A 60 -58.84 32.64 -6.61
C PRO A 60 -59.84 33.03 -5.43
N PRO A 61 -60.44 32.18 -4.54
CA PRO A 61 -60.12 30.82 -4.06
C PRO A 61 -61.28 29.78 -4.00
N ALA A 62 -60.92 28.56 -3.58
CA ALA A 62 -61.68 27.28 -3.54
C ALA A 62 -62.94 27.31 -2.64
N PRO A 63 -63.93 26.36 -2.77
CA PRO A 63 -63.75 24.96 -2.36
C PRO A 63 -64.55 23.89 -3.16
N GLY A 64 -64.27 22.61 -2.89
CA GLY A 64 -65.32 21.56 -2.92
C GLY A 64 -65.27 20.54 -4.05
N ALA A 65 -64.62 19.41 -3.78
CA ALA A 65 -64.66 18.22 -4.61
C ALA A 65 -66.03 17.53 -4.58
N SER A 66 -66.65 17.32 -5.76
CA SER A 66 -67.67 16.29 -5.95
C SER A 66 -67.37 15.48 -7.22
N ARG A 67 -66.80 14.28 -7.03
CA ARG A 67 -66.65 13.26 -8.09
C ARG A 67 -67.84 12.31 -8.04
N GLY A 68 -68.47 12.10 -9.19
CA GLY A 68 -69.58 11.18 -9.39
C GLY A 68 -69.27 9.74 -8.95
N ARG A 69 -70.20 9.12 -8.23
CA ARG A 69 -70.22 7.69 -7.92
C ARG A 69 -71.07 6.96 -8.96
N PRO A 70 -70.64 5.82 -9.53
CA PRO A 70 -71.54 4.90 -10.19
C PRO A 70 -72.44 4.21 -9.15
N LYS A 71 -73.76 4.43 -9.23
CA LYS A 71 -74.77 3.62 -8.52
C LYS A 71 -74.97 2.31 -9.29
N ALA A 72 -74.08 1.34 -9.11
CA ALA A 72 -74.33 -0.05 -9.52
C ALA A 72 -73.43 -0.98 -8.71
N LEU A 73 -74.03 -1.63 -7.71
CA LEU A 73 -73.59 -2.85 -6.98
C LEU A 73 -74.21 -2.82 -5.57
N ARG A 74 -75.55 -2.97 -5.50
CA ARG A 74 -76.27 -3.24 -4.23
C ARG A 74 -76.63 -4.71 -4.04
N GLY A 75 -76.09 -5.62 -4.86
CA GLY A 75 -76.41 -7.07 -4.80
C GLY A 75 -75.33 -8.00 -4.26
N ALA A 76 -74.08 -7.54 -4.06
CA ALA A 76 -72.98 -8.40 -3.60
C ALA A 76 -72.63 -8.08 -2.13
N GLY A 77 -73.36 -8.71 -1.20
CA GLY A 77 -73.40 -8.39 0.23
C GLY A 77 -72.10 -8.50 1.06
N CYS A 78 -70.89 -8.58 0.49
CA CYS A 78 -69.65 -8.64 1.30
C CYS A 78 -68.40 -7.99 0.66
N LEU A 79 -68.47 -7.40 -0.55
CA LEU A 79 -67.32 -6.73 -1.18
C LEU A 79 -67.45 -5.21 -1.03
N ARG A 80 -66.52 -4.58 -0.31
CA ARG A 80 -66.50 -3.11 -0.13
C ARG A 80 -65.36 -2.49 -0.93
N PRO A 81 -65.59 -1.45 -1.76
CA PRO A 81 -64.50 -0.73 -2.40
C PRO A 81 -63.72 0.05 -1.34
N ARG A 82 -62.41 -0.17 -1.27
CA ARG A 82 -61.51 0.67 -0.47
C ARG A 82 -60.74 1.56 -1.45
N GLY A 83 -61.11 2.84 -1.51
CA GLY A 83 -60.26 3.87 -2.14
C GLY A 83 -60.48 4.19 -3.62
N GLY A 84 -61.52 3.70 -4.30
CA GLY A 84 -61.78 4.05 -5.70
C GLY A 84 -60.77 3.44 -6.69
N THR A 85 -60.65 4.03 -7.88
CA THR A 85 -59.77 3.56 -8.97
C THR A 85 -58.34 3.35 -8.53
N ILE A 86 -57.62 2.44 -9.20
CA ILE A 86 -56.23 2.13 -8.85
C ILE A 86 -55.32 3.27 -9.29
N GLY A 87 -55.03 4.18 -8.35
CA GLY A 87 -54.26 5.39 -8.65
C GLY A 87 -54.95 6.23 -9.72
N SER A 88 -54.22 6.59 -10.77
CA SER A 88 -54.69 7.37 -11.93
C SER A 88 -55.22 6.51 -13.08
N LEU A 89 -55.30 5.18 -12.93
CA LEU A 89 -55.78 4.30 -14.00
C LEU A 89 -57.32 4.40 -14.10
N GLU A 90 -57.80 4.98 -15.20
CA GLU A 90 -59.22 5.06 -15.52
C GLU A 90 -59.81 3.67 -15.78
N ASN A 91 -60.98 3.38 -15.20
CA ASN A 91 -61.70 2.12 -15.35
C ASN A 91 -61.02 0.86 -14.76
N TYR A 92 -60.04 1.01 -13.86
CA TYR A 92 -59.46 -0.09 -13.07
C TYR A 92 -59.80 0.05 -11.58
N TYR A 93 -60.33 -1.01 -10.97
CA TYR A 93 -60.86 -1.00 -9.61
C TYR A 93 -60.25 -2.13 -8.76
N HIS A 94 -60.00 -1.83 -7.48
CA HIS A 94 -59.50 -2.78 -6.50
C HIS A 94 -60.57 -3.10 -5.45
N PHE A 95 -60.88 -4.38 -5.29
CA PHE A 95 -61.95 -4.86 -4.40
C PHE A 95 -61.37 -5.70 -3.26
N HIS A 96 -61.92 -5.55 -2.06
CA HIS A 96 -61.48 -6.28 -0.86
C HIS A 96 -62.65 -6.98 -0.18
N HIS A 97 -62.42 -8.20 0.31
CA HIS A 97 -63.39 -9.00 1.05
C HIS A 97 -62.95 -9.15 2.51
N SER A 98 -63.84 -8.96 3.48
CA SER A 98 -63.48 -9.02 4.91
C SER A 98 -62.96 -10.39 5.36
N LYS A 99 -63.36 -11.47 4.68
CA LYS A 99 -62.98 -12.86 5.00
C LYS A 99 -61.71 -13.36 4.28
N THR A 100 -61.01 -12.53 3.50
CA THR A 100 -59.75 -12.96 2.84
C THR A 100 -58.56 -12.74 3.75
N PHE A 101 -57.89 -13.84 4.13
CA PHE A 101 -56.73 -13.81 5.02
C PHE A 101 -55.50 -13.18 4.35
N LYS A 102 -54.85 -12.26 5.06
CA LYS A 102 -53.69 -11.49 4.58
C LYS A 102 -52.45 -12.33 4.27
N ARG A 103 -52.39 -13.66 4.53
CA ARG A 103 -51.21 -14.55 4.39
C ARG A 103 -51.57 -16.00 4.03
N SER A 104 -52.30 -16.22 2.94
CA SER A 104 -52.63 -17.58 2.47
C SER A 104 -51.79 -17.97 1.24
N THR A 105 -51.40 -19.24 1.13
CA THR A 105 -50.77 -19.85 -0.06
C THR A 105 -51.80 -20.48 -1.01
N LEU A 106 -53.09 -20.44 -0.65
CA LEU A 106 -54.20 -21.00 -1.42
C LEU A 106 -54.98 -19.88 -2.10
N SER A 107 -55.27 -20.05 -3.40
CA SER A 107 -56.20 -19.18 -4.13
C SER A 107 -57.60 -19.30 -3.50
N SER A 108 -58.27 -18.16 -3.27
CA SER A 108 -59.61 -18.16 -2.67
C SER A 108 -60.63 -18.52 -3.75
N ARG A 109 -61.06 -19.79 -3.78
CA ARG A 109 -62.07 -20.26 -4.75
C ARG A 109 -63.47 -19.96 -4.23
N GLY A 110 -64.30 -19.29 -5.06
CA GLY A 110 -65.75 -19.15 -4.84
C GLY A 110 -66.33 -17.74 -4.60
N PRO A 111 -65.68 -16.80 -3.90
CA PRO A 111 -66.33 -15.51 -3.56
C PRO A 111 -66.34 -14.45 -4.67
N HIS A 112 -65.50 -14.60 -5.71
CA HIS A 112 -65.25 -13.58 -6.73
C HIS A 112 -65.87 -13.91 -8.10
N THR A 113 -66.55 -15.05 -8.22
CA THR A 113 -67.13 -15.58 -9.46
C THR A 113 -68.24 -14.69 -10.03
N PHE A 114 -68.99 -13.99 -9.17
CA PHE A 114 -70.06 -13.09 -9.58
C PHE A 114 -69.54 -11.83 -10.31
N LEU A 115 -68.34 -11.34 -9.97
CA LEU A 115 -67.72 -10.20 -10.67
C LEU A 115 -67.28 -10.60 -12.08
N ARG A 116 -66.81 -11.84 -12.26
CA ARG A 116 -66.44 -12.37 -13.58
C ARG A 116 -67.66 -12.57 -14.48
N MET A 117 -68.86 -12.68 -13.92
CA MET A 117 -70.11 -12.86 -14.66
C MET A 117 -70.84 -11.53 -14.95
N ASP A 118 -70.36 -10.40 -14.44
CA ASP A 118 -70.94 -9.09 -14.75
C ASP A 118 -70.53 -8.66 -16.17
N PRO A 119 -71.47 -8.35 -17.08
CA PRO A 119 -71.16 -8.02 -18.48
C PRO A 119 -70.34 -6.73 -18.65
N LYS A 120 -70.17 -5.91 -17.60
CA LYS A 120 -69.33 -4.71 -17.61
C LYS A 120 -67.88 -4.96 -17.18
N VAL A 121 -67.55 -6.18 -16.77
CA VAL A 121 -66.19 -6.57 -16.34
C VAL A 121 -65.47 -7.24 -17.50
N ASP A 122 -64.48 -6.53 -18.07
CA ASP A 122 -63.68 -7.06 -19.18
C ASP A 122 -62.74 -8.17 -18.71
N TRP A 123 -62.12 -8.00 -17.53
CA TRP A 123 -61.27 -9.00 -16.92
C TRP A 123 -61.15 -8.81 -15.41
N LEU A 124 -60.81 -9.92 -14.75
CA LEU A 124 -60.65 -10.02 -13.31
C LEU A 124 -59.39 -10.82 -12.99
N GLN A 125 -58.57 -10.35 -12.06
CA GLN A 125 -57.37 -11.05 -11.61
C GLN A 125 -57.19 -10.95 -10.10
N GLN A 126 -56.97 -12.09 -9.45
CA GLN A 126 -56.50 -12.14 -8.07
C GLN A 126 -55.08 -11.61 -7.97
N GLN A 127 -54.83 -10.65 -7.08
CA GLN A 127 -53.50 -10.09 -6.84
C GLN A 127 -52.69 -10.95 -5.90
N GLU A 128 -51.48 -11.22 -6.36
CA GLU A 128 -50.53 -12.02 -5.62
C GLU A 128 -49.45 -11.16 -4.95
N VAL A 129 -49.08 -11.60 -3.74
CA VAL A 129 -47.82 -11.34 -3.02
C VAL A 129 -46.55 -11.20 -3.88
N LYS A 130 -46.25 -10.08 -4.56
CA LYS A 130 -44.91 -9.91 -5.16
C LYS A 130 -43.88 -9.47 -4.11
N ARG A 131 -42.78 -10.21 -3.97
CA ARG A 131 -41.64 -9.84 -3.10
C ARG A 131 -40.98 -8.57 -3.65
N ARG A 132 -41.01 -7.48 -2.87
CA ARG A 132 -40.39 -6.19 -3.20
C ARG A 132 -39.72 -5.65 -1.94
N VAL A 133 -38.46 -5.24 -2.05
CA VAL A 133 -37.72 -4.60 -0.95
C VAL A 133 -37.99 -3.09 -0.99
N LYS A 134 -38.23 -2.48 0.18
CA LYS A 134 -38.50 -1.04 0.31
C LYS A 134 -37.20 -0.28 0.03
N ARG A 135 -37.11 0.47 -1.08
CA ARG A 135 -36.04 1.46 -1.26
C ARG A 135 -36.24 2.52 -0.17
N HIS A 136 -35.30 2.63 0.76
CA HIS A 136 -35.25 3.78 1.66
C HIS A 136 -35.04 5.04 0.80
N VAL A 137 -35.90 6.04 0.99
CA VAL A 137 -35.82 7.33 0.29
C VAL A 137 -36.06 8.44 1.32
N ARG A 138 -35.09 9.37 1.35
CA ARG A 138 -34.96 10.68 2.03
C ARG A 138 -34.20 10.65 3.36
N GLY A 139 -33.03 11.29 3.49
CA GLY A 139 -32.24 12.10 2.55
C GLY A 139 -30.92 12.58 3.19
N GLU A 140 -29.98 13.05 2.33
CA GLU A 140 -28.60 13.58 2.55
C GLU A 140 -27.45 12.62 2.12
N PRO A 141 -26.37 13.12 1.46
CA PRO A 141 -26.26 13.23 0.00
C PRO A 141 -25.34 12.16 -0.64
N HIS A 142 -25.65 11.79 -1.89
CA HIS A 142 -24.75 11.16 -2.88
C HIS A 142 -23.96 9.88 -2.55
N THR A 143 -24.52 8.89 -1.86
CA THR A 143 -23.95 7.53 -1.93
C THR A 143 -24.52 6.80 -3.13
N LEU A 144 -23.67 6.44 -4.10
CA LEU A 144 -24.01 5.49 -5.17
C LEU A 144 -24.22 4.12 -4.51
N PRO A 145 -25.44 3.59 -4.39
CA PRO A 145 -25.66 2.34 -3.69
C PRO A 145 -25.46 1.18 -4.67
N PHE A 146 -24.29 0.56 -4.60
CA PHE A 146 -24.00 -0.68 -5.33
C PHE A 146 -24.66 -1.87 -4.62
N ASN A 147 -25.23 -2.80 -5.39
CA ASN A 147 -25.84 -4.02 -4.84
C ASN A 147 -24.81 -5.15 -4.60
N ASP A 148 -23.55 -4.88 -4.92
CA ASP A 148 -22.44 -5.82 -4.87
C ASP A 148 -22.09 -6.14 -3.41
N PRO A 149 -22.05 -7.42 -3.01
CA PRO A 149 -22.07 -7.84 -1.61
C PRO A 149 -20.82 -7.43 -0.83
N VAL A 150 -19.68 -7.24 -1.49
CA VAL A 150 -18.42 -6.87 -0.85
C VAL A 150 -18.13 -5.37 -0.96
N TRP A 151 -18.99 -4.60 -1.65
CA TRP A 151 -18.91 -3.14 -1.72
C TRP A 151 -18.65 -2.51 -0.34
N PRO A 152 -19.36 -2.82 0.76
CA PRO A 152 -19.12 -2.21 2.08
C PRO A 152 -17.68 -2.34 2.62
N ASN A 153 -16.91 -3.32 2.15
CA ASN A 153 -15.55 -3.59 2.60
C ASN A 153 -14.49 -2.84 1.77
N MET A 154 -14.87 -2.21 0.64
CA MET A 154 -13.97 -1.48 -0.28
C MET A 154 -13.58 -0.10 0.27
N TRP A 155 -12.89 -0.12 1.40
CA TRP A 155 -12.52 1.06 2.20
C TRP A 155 -11.67 2.09 1.47
N TYR A 156 -10.94 1.66 0.45
CA TYR A 156 -10.09 2.48 -0.39
C TYR A 156 -10.89 3.22 -1.47
N LEU A 157 -12.16 2.86 -1.74
CA LEU A 157 -13.04 3.57 -2.68
C LEU A 157 -14.09 4.44 -1.99
N HIS A 158 -14.57 4.03 -0.81
CA HIS A 158 -15.59 4.77 -0.08
C HIS A 158 -15.51 4.59 1.43
N CYS A 159 -16.18 5.50 2.14
CA CYS A 159 -16.29 5.48 3.59
C CYS A 159 -17.76 5.61 3.99
N GLY A 160 -18.24 4.62 4.76
CA GLY A 160 -19.66 4.43 5.05
C GLY A 160 -20.29 5.29 6.14
N ASP A 161 -19.54 6.05 6.95
CA ASP A 161 -20.12 6.75 8.12
C ASP A 161 -19.49 8.11 8.41
N ARG A 162 -20.34 9.12 8.65
CA ARG A 162 -19.96 10.48 9.10
C ARG A 162 -19.24 10.52 10.47
N GLY A 163 -19.22 9.41 11.20
CA GLY A 163 -18.56 9.26 12.50
C GLY A 163 -17.25 8.45 12.47
N SER A 164 -16.82 7.94 11.30
CA SER A 164 -15.60 7.15 11.16
C SER A 164 -14.39 8.02 10.78
N ARG A 165 -13.19 7.61 11.20
CA ARG A 165 -11.90 8.17 10.73
C ARG A 165 -11.61 7.87 9.26
N CYS A 166 -12.49 7.14 8.57
CA CYS A 166 -12.37 6.80 7.16
C CYS A 166 -12.67 8.03 6.29
N ARG A 167 -11.67 8.48 5.53
CA ARG A 167 -11.83 9.30 4.33
C ARG A 167 -11.04 8.60 3.23
N SER A 168 -11.70 8.04 2.21
CA SER A 168 -10.97 7.60 1.02
C SER A 168 -10.62 8.85 0.24
N GLU A 169 -9.37 9.26 0.35
CA GLU A 169 -8.84 10.47 -0.27
C GLU A 169 -8.48 10.26 -1.75
N MET A 170 -8.73 9.05 -2.27
CA MET A 170 -8.64 8.74 -3.70
C MET A 170 -9.84 9.26 -4.50
N ASN A 171 -10.91 9.70 -3.85
CA ASN A 171 -12.05 10.43 -4.44
C ASN A 171 -12.71 9.77 -5.68
N VAL A 172 -12.64 8.44 -5.77
CA VAL A 172 -13.23 7.66 -6.88
C VAL A 172 -14.74 7.86 -6.99
N LEU A 173 -15.45 7.88 -5.85
CA LEU A 173 -16.88 8.18 -5.82
C LEU A 173 -17.24 9.53 -6.45
N ALA A 174 -16.42 10.56 -6.26
CA ALA A 174 -16.69 11.88 -6.80
C ALA A 174 -16.47 11.92 -8.33
N ALA A 175 -15.50 11.16 -8.85
CA ALA A 175 -15.38 10.94 -10.30
C ALA A 175 -16.62 10.22 -10.88
N TRP A 176 -17.13 9.20 -10.19
CA TRP A 176 -18.35 8.48 -10.60
C TRP A 176 -19.61 9.35 -10.55
N GLN A 177 -19.75 10.20 -9.53
CA GLN A 177 -20.84 11.17 -9.44
C GLN A 177 -20.82 12.19 -10.59
N ARG A 178 -19.65 12.44 -11.17
CA ARG A 178 -19.48 13.26 -12.38
C ARG A 178 -19.77 12.50 -13.69
N GLY A 179 -20.08 11.21 -13.60
CA GLY A 179 -20.46 10.36 -14.72
C GLY A 179 -19.31 9.59 -15.39
N TYR A 180 -18.10 9.63 -14.83
CA TYR A 180 -16.94 8.92 -15.35
C TYR A 180 -16.83 7.55 -14.72
N THR A 181 -16.79 6.50 -15.53
CA THR A 181 -16.86 5.09 -15.10
C THR A 181 -15.92 4.18 -15.91
N GLY A 182 -15.11 4.74 -16.80
CA GLY A 182 -14.16 4.04 -17.68
C GLY A 182 -14.69 3.75 -19.08
N ARG A 183 -15.84 4.32 -19.49
CA ARG A 183 -16.49 3.92 -20.75
C ARG A 183 -15.60 4.17 -21.96
N ASN A 184 -15.63 3.23 -22.90
CA ASN A 184 -14.87 3.23 -24.15
C ASN A 184 -13.34 3.16 -23.99
N VAL A 185 -12.82 3.03 -22.77
CA VAL A 185 -11.40 2.80 -22.51
C VAL A 185 -11.12 1.31 -22.43
N VAL A 186 -9.98 0.89 -22.99
CA VAL A 186 -9.51 -0.50 -22.98
C VAL A 186 -8.28 -0.63 -22.12
N VAL A 187 -8.37 -1.47 -21.07
CA VAL A 187 -7.25 -1.79 -20.17
C VAL A 187 -6.88 -3.25 -20.35
N THR A 188 -5.59 -3.57 -20.30
CA THR A 188 -5.09 -4.95 -20.21
C THR A 188 -4.20 -5.15 -19.00
N ILE A 189 -4.30 -6.32 -18.37
CA ILE A 189 -3.40 -6.78 -17.32
C ILE A 189 -2.33 -7.67 -17.94
N LEU A 190 -1.06 -7.31 -17.82
CA LEU A 190 0.09 -8.12 -18.25
C LEU A 190 0.54 -8.99 -17.07
N ASP A 191 0.14 -10.27 -17.03
CA ASP A 191 0.28 -11.08 -15.81
C ASP A 191 0.20 -12.61 -16.06
N ASP A 192 -0.23 -13.38 -15.06
CA ASP A 192 -0.42 -14.84 -15.07
C ASP A 192 -1.72 -15.31 -15.75
N GLY A 193 -2.50 -14.36 -16.29
CA GLY A 193 -3.75 -14.60 -17.01
C GLY A 193 -4.97 -13.94 -16.36
N ILE A 194 -6.11 -14.03 -17.03
CA ILE A 194 -7.40 -13.48 -16.55
C ILE A 194 -8.49 -14.52 -16.67
N GLU A 195 -9.20 -14.80 -15.57
CA GLU A 195 -10.35 -15.69 -15.56
C GLU A 195 -11.53 -15.00 -16.29
N ARG A 196 -11.51 -15.07 -17.63
CA ARG A 196 -12.42 -14.34 -18.52
C ARG A 196 -13.90 -14.60 -18.28
N ASN A 197 -14.22 -15.76 -17.68
CA ASN A 197 -15.58 -16.16 -17.35
C ASN A 197 -15.96 -15.89 -15.88
N HIS A 198 -15.11 -15.21 -15.11
CA HIS A 198 -15.43 -14.76 -13.76
C HIS A 198 -16.72 -13.93 -13.79
N PRO A 199 -17.74 -14.21 -12.94
CA PRO A 199 -19.04 -13.53 -13.01
C PRO A 199 -18.95 -12.00 -12.94
N ASP A 200 -17.94 -11.51 -12.24
CA ASP A 200 -17.67 -10.08 -12.09
C ASP A 200 -16.85 -9.45 -13.22
N LEU A 201 -16.19 -10.25 -14.07
CA LEU A 201 -15.37 -9.75 -15.19
C LEU A 201 -16.05 -9.97 -16.54
N LEU A 202 -16.90 -10.99 -16.66
CA LEU A 202 -17.47 -11.46 -17.92
C LEU A 202 -18.17 -10.36 -18.73
N GLN A 203 -18.84 -9.41 -18.08
CA GLN A 203 -19.53 -8.31 -18.76
C GLN A 203 -18.55 -7.32 -19.41
N ASN A 204 -17.39 -7.11 -18.80
CA ASN A 204 -16.39 -6.13 -19.23
C ASN A 204 -15.22 -6.78 -19.97
N TYR A 205 -15.13 -8.12 -19.96
CA TYR A 205 -14.06 -8.86 -20.61
C TYR A 205 -14.00 -8.55 -22.11
N ASP A 206 -12.79 -8.29 -22.61
CA ASP A 206 -12.52 -7.98 -23.99
C ASP A 206 -11.46 -8.94 -24.59
N PRO A 207 -11.86 -9.82 -25.54
CA PRO A 207 -10.92 -10.72 -26.19
C PRO A 207 -9.92 -9.99 -27.09
N LEU A 208 -10.25 -8.79 -27.59
CA LEU A 208 -9.30 -7.96 -28.36
C LEU A 208 -8.27 -7.27 -27.46
N ALA A 209 -8.52 -7.17 -26.17
CA ALA A 209 -7.52 -6.73 -25.20
C ALA A 209 -6.70 -7.91 -24.63
N SER A 210 -6.92 -9.12 -25.13
CA SER A 210 -6.40 -10.35 -24.51
C SER A 210 -5.54 -11.20 -25.45
N TYR A 211 -4.59 -11.95 -24.88
CA TYR A 211 -3.78 -12.96 -25.59
C TYR A 211 -3.08 -13.87 -24.58
N ASP A 212 -2.81 -15.12 -24.94
CA ASP A 212 -1.91 -15.99 -24.17
C ASP A 212 -0.57 -16.12 -24.91
N VAL A 213 0.47 -15.48 -24.37
CA VAL A 213 1.82 -15.53 -24.94
C VAL A 213 2.51 -16.83 -24.56
N ASN A 214 2.24 -17.39 -23.37
CA ASN A 214 2.82 -18.66 -22.94
C ASN A 214 2.23 -19.84 -23.73
N GLY A 215 0.92 -19.84 -23.96
CA GLY A 215 0.18 -20.83 -24.76
C GLY A 215 0.21 -20.56 -26.26
N ASN A 216 0.56 -19.33 -26.67
CA ASN A 216 0.51 -18.83 -28.05
C ASN A 216 -0.89 -18.97 -28.69
N ASP A 217 -1.91 -18.52 -27.98
CA ASP A 217 -3.30 -18.50 -28.44
C ASP A 217 -4.06 -17.26 -27.93
N HIS A 218 -5.37 -17.20 -28.16
CA HIS A 218 -6.21 -16.05 -27.82
C HIS A 218 -6.93 -16.17 -26.47
N ASP A 219 -6.76 -17.26 -25.73
CA ASP A 219 -7.43 -17.52 -24.47
C ASP A 219 -6.50 -17.30 -23.28
N PRO A 220 -6.53 -16.12 -22.63
CA PRO A 220 -5.66 -15.81 -21.50
C PRO A 220 -6.09 -16.48 -20.18
N THR A 221 -6.95 -17.51 -20.23
CA THR A 221 -7.48 -18.15 -19.03
C THR A 221 -6.33 -18.74 -18.20
N PRO A 222 -6.24 -18.45 -16.89
CA PRO A 222 -5.18 -18.96 -16.04
C PRO A 222 -5.20 -20.49 -15.98
N ARG A 223 -4.03 -21.10 -15.86
CA ARG A 223 -3.93 -22.51 -15.52
C ARG A 223 -4.32 -22.72 -14.06
N TYR A 224 -5.30 -23.59 -13.83
CA TYR A 224 -5.74 -23.96 -12.49
C TYR A 224 -4.88 -25.08 -11.90
N ASP A 225 -4.37 -24.87 -10.70
CA ASP A 225 -3.67 -25.88 -9.90
C ASP A 225 -4.07 -25.83 -8.43
N ALA A 226 -3.47 -26.70 -7.61
CA ALA A 226 -3.79 -26.80 -6.19
C ALA A 226 -3.30 -25.58 -5.38
N SER A 227 -2.21 -24.93 -5.79
CA SER A 227 -1.62 -23.75 -5.15
C SER A 227 -2.40 -22.46 -5.47
N ASN A 228 -3.15 -22.43 -6.58
CA ASN A 228 -3.71 -21.23 -7.17
C ASN A 228 -2.64 -20.15 -7.32
N GLU A 229 -1.53 -20.50 -7.95
CA GLU A 229 -0.44 -19.55 -8.21
C GLU A 229 -0.87 -18.49 -9.23
N ASN A 230 -1.56 -18.90 -10.29
CA ASN A 230 -2.03 -18.04 -11.38
C ASN A 230 -3.33 -17.26 -11.06
N LYS A 231 -3.41 -16.65 -9.88
CA LYS A 231 -4.59 -15.88 -9.43
C LYS A 231 -4.40 -14.38 -9.54
N HIS A 232 -3.18 -13.93 -9.78
CA HIS A 232 -2.75 -12.55 -9.60
C HIS A 232 -3.38 -11.61 -10.64
N GLY A 233 -3.35 -11.97 -11.93
CA GLY A 233 -3.93 -11.17 -13.00
C GLY A 233 -5.46 -11.06 -12.89
N THR A 234 -6.13 -12.12 -12.45
CA THR A 234 -7.59 -12.09 -12.18
C THR A 234 -7.95 -11.15 -11.04
N ARG A 235 -7.11 -11.05 -10.00
CA ARG A 235 -7.29 -10.09 -8.89
C ARG A 235 -7.11 -8.66 -9.36
N CYS A 236 -6.02 -8.39 -10.08
CA CYS A 236 -5.71 -7.07 -10.64
C CYS A 236 -6.82 -6.59 -11.59
N ALA A 237 -7.36 -7.48 -12.44
CA ALA A 237 -8.43 -7.15 -13.37
C ALA A 237 -9.72 -6.69 -12.66
N GLY A 238 -10.06 -7.30 -11.52
CA GLY A 238 -11.22 -6.90 -10.72
C GLY A 238 -11.10 -5.50 -10.14
N GLU A 239 -9.90 -5.10 -9.74
CA GLU A 239 -9.65 -3.75 -9.20
C GLU A 239 -9.88 -2.67 -10.25
N VAL A 240 -9.52 -2.96 -11.51
CA VAL A 240 -9.77 -2.07 -12.64
C VAL A 240 -11.24 -2.06 -13.01
N ALA A 241 -11.83 -3.21 -13.33
CA ALA A 241 -13.05 -3.28 -14.12
C ALA A 241 -14.01 -4.41 -13.72
N ALA A 242 -14.02 -4.85 -12.45
CA ALA A 242 -15.15 -5.62 -11.95
C ALA A 242 -16.48 -4.89 -12.21
N ALA A 243 -17.48 -5.64 -12.68
CA ALA A 243 -18.76 -5.10 -13.11
C ALA A 243 -19.57 -4.59 -11.91
N ALA A 244 -20.15 -3.41 -12.06
CA ALA A 244 -21.00 -2.84 -11.02
C ALA A 244 -22.44 -3.38 -11.08
N ASN A 245 -23.09 -3.45 -9.92
CA ASN A 245 -24.51 -3.74 -9.74
C ASN A 245 -24.96 -5.12 -10.25
N ASN A 246 -24.08 -6.11 -10.26
CA ASN A 246 -24.39 -7.47 -10.71
C ASN A 246 -24.72 -8.42 -9.54
N SER A 247 -24.74 -7.90 -8.30
CA SER A 247 -24.96 -8.66 -7.05
C SER A 247 -23.87 -9.71 -6.78
N TYR A 248 -22.67 -9.48 -7.29
CA TYR A 248 -21.53 -10.35 -7.16
C TYR A 248 -20.30 -9.54 -6.73
N CYS A 249 -19.48 -10.12 -5.88
CA CYS A 249 -18.19 -9.58 -5.45
C CYS A 249 -18.10 -8.05 -5.21
N VAL A 250 -17.37 -7.34 -6.07
CA VAL A 250 -16.84 -5.98 -5.86
C VAL A 250 -17.25 -5.05 -7.00
N VAL A 251 -16.72 -3.82 -7.02
CA VAL A 251 -16.92 -2.86 -8.11
C VAL A 251 -15.56 -2.31 -8.54
N GLY A 252 -15.16 -2.48 -9.80
CA GLY A 252 -13.90 -1.95 -10.30
C GLY A 252 -13.90 -0.42 -10.34
N ILE A 253 -12.72 0.21 -10.23
CA ILE A 253 -12.57 1.68 -10.30
C ILE A 253 -13.17 2.23 -11.60
N ALA A 254 -12.93 1.52 -12.70
CA ALA A 254 -13.44 1.77 -14.04
C ALA A 254 -14.41 0.65 -14.44
N TYR A 255 -15.47 0.44 -13.66
CA TYR A 255 -16.43 -0.66 -13.83
C TYR A 255 -17.22 -0.70 -15.16
N ASN A 256 -17.04 0.28 -16.07
CA ASN A 256 -17.55 0.25 -17.45
C ASN A 256 -16.44 0.28 -18.51
N ALA A 257 -15.16 0.17 -18.10
CA ALA A 257 -14.06 -0.06 -19.03
C ALA A 257 -14.09 -1.49 -19.56
N ARG A 258 -13.48 -1.68 -20.72
CA ARG A 258 -13.18 -3.01 -21.26
C ARG A 258 -11.88 -3.51 -20.65
N ILE A 259 -11.86 -4.77 -20.21
CA ILE A 259 -10.72 -5.38 -19.53
C ILE A 259 -10.26 -6.64 -20.24
N GLY A 260 -8.99 -6.69 -20.59
CA GLY A 260 -8.31 -7.88 -21.11
C GLY A 260 -7.24 -8.38 -20.16
N GLY A 261 -6.64 -9.50 -20.54
CA GLY A 261 -5.46 -10.03 -19.88
C GLY A 261 -4.51 -10.65 -20.89
N ILE A 262 -3.22 -10.42 -20.68
CA ILE A 262 -2.14 -11.03 -21.43
C ILE A 262 -1.42 -11.99 -20.50
N ARG A 263 -1.61 -13.29 -20.72
CA ARG A 263 -0.96 -14.36 -19.96
C ARG A 263 0.48 -14.50 -20.47
N MET A 264 1.44 -14.09 -19.66
CA MET A 264 2.86 -14.07 -20.00
C MET A 264 3.78 -14.52 -18.85
N LEU A 265 3.29 -14.57 -17.60
CA LEU A 265 4.06 -14.98 -16.42
C LEU A 265 3.96 -16.47 -16.06
N ASP A 266 3.04 -17.24 -16.66
CA ASP A 266 2.87 -18.68 -16.36
C ASP A 266 3.73 -19.53 -17.31
N GLY A 267 5.04 -19.26 -17.29
CA GLY A 267 6.07 -19.90 -18.11
C GLY A 267 7.38 -19.11 -18.13
N ASP A 268 8.34 -19.56 -18.96
CA ASP A 268 9.63 -18.86 -19.10
C ASP A 268 9.43 -17.46 -19.68
N VAL A 269 9.78 -16.44 -18.90
CA VAL A 269 9.73 -15.03 -19.33
C VAL A 269 11.06 -14.67 -20.00
N THR A 270 10.99 -14.37 -21.29
CA THR A 270 12.15 -13.95 -22.11
C THR A 270 11.90 -12.57 -22.69
N ASP A 271 12.95 -11.87 -23.15
CA ASP A 271 12.82 -10.55 -23.81
C ASP A 271 11.80 -10.55 -24.97
N VAL A 272 11.68 -11.66 -25.72
CA VAL A 272 10.67 -11.81 -26.78
C VAL A 272 9.25 -11.89 -26.21
N VAL A 273 9.05 -12.60 -25.10
CA VAL A 273 7.75 -12.74 -24.42
C VAL A 273 7.31 -11.37 -23.88
N GLU A 274 8.21 -10.65 -23.23
CA GLU A 274 7.97 -9.29 -22.72
C GLU A 274 7.64 -8.32 -23.86
N ALA A 275 8.48 -8.29 -24.91
CA ALA A 275 8.29 -7.40 -26.06
C ALA A 275 6.97 -7.66 -26.80
N LYS A 276 6.62 -8.94 -27.01
CA LYS A 276 5.32 -9.30 -27.59
C LYS A 276 4.19 -8.82 -26.68
N SER A 277 4.27 -9.06 -25.38
CA SER A 277 3.25 -8.68 -24.41
C SER A 277 2.99 -7.18 -24.40
N LEU A 278 4.06 -6.39 -24.34
CA LEU A 278 4.02 -4.92 -24.40
C LEU A 278 3.51 -4.38 -25.75
N GLY A 279 3.76 -5.12 -26.83
CA GLY A 279 3.41 -4.74 -28.20
C GLY A 279 2.07 -5.28 -28.71
N ILE A 280 1.26 -5.95 -27.90
CA ILE A 280 -0.05 -6.46 -28.34
C ILE A 280 -1.00 -5.29 -28.56
N ARG A 281 -1.43 -5.12 -29.82
CA ARG A 281 -2.51 -4.22 -30.28
C ARG A 281 -2.44 -2.81 -29.66
N PRO A 282 -1.32 -2.09 -29.82
CA PRO A 282 -1.11 -0.78 -29.22
C PRO A 282 -2.07 0.31 -29.73
N ASP A 283 -2.73 0.11 -30.88
CA ASP A 283 -3.75 1.04 -31.39
C ASP A 283 -5.17 0.76 -30.85
N TYR A 284 -5.36 -0.34 -30.13
CA TYR A 284 -6.64 -0.74 -29.55
C TYR A 284 -6.64 -0.64 -28.02
N ILE A 285 -5.57 -1.11 -27.39
CA ILE A 285 -5.41 -1.07 -25.94
C ILE A 285 -4.90 0.31 -25.53
N ASP A 286 -5.59 0.95 -24.59
CA ASP A 286 -5.19 2.27 -24.08
C ASP A 286 -4.15 2.16 -22.97
N ILE A 287 -4.39 1.27 -22.01
CA ILE A 287 -3.62 1.17 -20.76
C ILE A 287 -3.16 -0.27 -20.56
N TYR A 288 -1.88 -0.42 -20.25
CA TYR A 288 -1.23 -1.67 -19.87
C TYR A 288 -0.86 -1.56 -18.39
N SER A 289 -1.39 -2.46 -17.56
CA SER A 289 -1.04 -2.55 -16.14
C SER A 289 -0.16 -3.77 -15.93
N ALA A 290 0.98 -3.59 -15.27
CA ALA A 290 1.93 -4.65 -14.97
C ALA A 290 2.48 -4.49 -13.55
N SER A 291 2.79 -5.62 -12.94
CA SER A 291 3.27 -5.69 -11.57
C SER A 291 4.40 -6.71 -11.40
N TRP A 292 5.16 -6.91 -12.47
CA TRP A 292 6.32 -7.80 -12.56
C TRP A 292 7.58 -6.99 -12.89
N GLY A 293 8.73 -7.57 -12.61
CA GLY A 293 10.04 -6.96 -12.80
C GLY A 293 11.13 -7.98 -12.43
N PRO A 294 12.37 -7.54 -12.20
CA PRO A 294 13.42 -8.38 -11.63
C PRO A 294 13.04 -8.90 -10.24
N ASP A 295 13.83 -9.84 -9.71
CA ASP A 295 13.65 -10.31 -8.34
C ASP A 295 13.84 -9.16 -7.33
N ASP A 296 12.82 -8.94 -6.50
CA ASP A 296 12.76 -7.96 -5.41
C ASP A 296 13.62 -8.37 -4.18
N ASP A 297 14.86 -8.79 -4.42
CA ASP A 297 15.72 -9.47 -3.45
C ASP A 297 16.76 -8.56 -2.77
N GLY A 298 16.79 -7.28 -3.13
CA GLY A 298 17.77 -6.31 -2.61
C GLY A 298 19.16 -6.47 -3.22
N LYS A 299 19.32 -7.24 -4.29
CA LYS A 299 20.62 -7.59 -4.91
C LYS A 299 20.60 -7.40 -6.42
N THR A 300 19.48 -7.71 -7.05
CA THR A 300 19.32 -7.73 -8.50
C THR A 300 19.39 -6.31 -9.08
N VAL A 301 19.97 -6.18 -10.26
CA VAL A 301 19.92 -4.97 -11.09
C VAL A 301 19.67 -5.47 -12.49
N ASP A 302 18.45 -5.30 -12.97
CA ASP A 302 18.04 -5.79 -14.28
C ASP A 302 16.86 -4.96 -14.80
N GLY A 303 16.57 -5.06 -16.09
CA GLY A 303 15.51 -4.29 -16.72
C GLY A 303 15.17 -4.82 -18.10
N PRO A 304 14.38 -4.08 -18.88
CA PRO A 304 13.94 -4.56 -20.18
C PRO A 304 15.11 -4.86 -21.11
N GLY A 305 15.03 -6.02 -21.75
CA GLY A 305 15.93 -6.40 -22.82
C GLY A 305 15.80 -5.49 -24.04
N LEU A 306 16.53 -5.81 -25.11
CA LEU A 306 16.56 -4.96 -26.30
C LEU A 306 15.19 -4.86 -26.96
N LEU A 307 14.47 -5.99 -27.06
CA LEU A 307 13.17 -6.05 -27.71
C LEU A 307 12.10 -5.40 -26.84
N ALA A 308 12.11 -5.63 -25.52
CA ALA A 308 11.17 -5.01 -24.60
C ALA A 308 11.35 -3.47 -24.58
N LYS A 309 12.58 -2.96 -24.61
CA LYS A 309 12.85 -1.52 -24.77
C LYS A 309 12.28 -0.96 -26.08
N GLN A 310 12.49 -1.67 -27.19
CA GLN A 310 11.89 -1.29 -28.48
C GLN A 310 10.36 -1.32 -28.46
N ALA A 311 9.76 -2.28 -27.75
CA ALA A 311 8.31 -2.37 -27.59
C ALA A 311 7.75 -1.18 -26.80
N PHE A 312 8.41 -0.77 -25.70
CA PHE A 312 8.05 0.46 -24.98
C PHE A 312 8.14 1.70 -25.89
N GLU A 313 9.26 1.87 -26.61
CA GLU A 313 9.44 3.00 -27.53
C GLU A 313 8.40 3.01 -28.65
N HIS A 314 8.07 1.84 -29.20
CA HIS A 314 7.02 1.72 -30.20
C HIS A 314 5.66 2.08 -29.60
N GLY A 315 5.35 1.56 -28.41
CA GLY A 315 4.11 1.85 -27.68
C GLY A 315 3.90 3.34 -27.45
N ILE A 316 4.89 4.04 -26.88
CA ILE A 316 4.78 5.48 -26.59
C ILE A 316 4.82 6.38 -27.83
N LYS A 317 5.43 5.94 -28.94
CA LYS A 317 5.48 6.72 -30.20
C LYS A 317 4.32 6.46 -31.14
N LYS A 318 3.78 5.24 -31.18
CA LYS A 318 2.81 4.79 -32.19
C LYS A 318 1.48 4.34 -31.60
N GLY A 319 1.48 3.80 -30.38
CA GLY A 319 0.27 3.34 -29.71
C GLY A 319 -0.77 4.45 -29.56
N ARG A 320 -2.03 4.03 -29.41
CA ARG A 320 -3.20 4.91 -29.38
C ARG A 320 -3.19 5.92 -30.52
N ARG A 321 -2.82 5.47 -31.74
CA ARG A 321 -2.74 6.28 -32.96
C ARG A 321 -1.81 7.49 -32.82
N GLY A 322 -0.69 7.31 -32.11
CA GLY A 322 0.33 8.34 -31.88
C GLY A 322 0.16 9.15 -30.58
N LEU A 323 -0.88 8.90 -29.77
CA LEU A 323 -0.98 9.49 -28.43
C LEU A 323 -0.03 8.79 -27.42
N GLY A 324 0.39 7.57 -27.75
CA GLY A 324 1.25 6.72 -26.95
C GLY A 324 0.49 5.83 -25.98
N SER A 325 0.83 4.54 -25.97
CA SER A 325 0.37 3.56 -24.98
C SER A 325 0.75 4.03 -23.56
N ILE A 326 -0.14 3.80 -22.60
CA ILE A 326 0.10 4.14 -21.19
C ILE A 326 0.48 2.86 -20.45
N PHE A 327 1.71 2.80 -19.93
CA PHE A 327 2.20 1.68 -19.14
C PHE A 327 2.21 2.05 -17.67
N VAL A 328 1.44 1.36 -16.83
CA VAL A 328 1.37 1.56 -15.38
C VAL A 328 2.06 0.39 -14.71
N TRP A 329 2.99 0.68 -13.79
CA TRP A 329 3.89 -0.30 -13.20
C TRP A 329 3.88 -0.24 -11.68
N ALA A 330 3.87 -1.39 -11.03
CA ALA A 330 4.10 -1.45 -9.58
C ALA A 330 5.56 -1.16 -9.26
N SER A 331 5.83 -0.47 -8.14
CA SER A 331 7.18 -0.08 -7.79
C SER A 331 8.06 -1.17 -7.17
N GLY A 332 7.56 -2.40 -6.98
CA GLY A 332 8.31 -3.51 -6.35
C GLY A 332 7.94 -3.78 -4.88
N ASN A 333 8.28 -4.96 -4.37
CA ASN A 333 7.92 -5.48 -3.04
C ASN A 333 9.14 -5.85 -2.14
N GLY A 334 10.36 -5.45 -2.52
CA GLY A 334 11.63 -5.78 -1.86
C GLY A 334 12.00 -4.90 -0.67
N GLY A 335 11.04 -4.17 -0.09
CA GLY A 335 11.29 -3.23 1.01
C GLY A 335 11.89 -3.86 2.27
N ARG A 336 11.61 -5.15 2.55
CA ARG A 336 12.16 -5.88 3.72
C ARG A 336 13.61 -6.30 3.48
N GLU A 337 13.93 -6.55 2.23
CA GLU A 337 15.23 -6.92 1.69
C GLU A 337 16.11 -5.66 1.52
N GLY A 338 15.56 -4.47 1.73
CA GLY A 338 16.26 -3.22 1.55
C GLY A 338 16.57 -2.94 0.08
N ASP A 339 15.67 -3.38 -0.81
CA ASP A 339 15.77 -3.10 -2.23
C ASP A 339 15.43 -1.64 -2.55
N TYR A 340 15.76 -1.25 -3.79
CA TYR A 340 15.62 0.10 -4.27
C TYR A 340 15.16 0.07 -5.73
N CYS A 341 13.96 0.57 -6.00
CA CYS A 341 13.31 0.37 -7.29
C CYS A 341 14.02 1.04 -8.48
N SER A 342 14.99 1.93 -8.26
CA SER A 342 15.88 2.39 -9.34
C SER A 342 16.80 1.30 -9.92
N CYS A 343 16.88 0.13 -9.28
CA CYS A 343 17.58 -1.06 -9.76
C CYS A 343 16.70 -1.96 -10.64
N ASP A 344 15.40 -1.69 -10.70
CA ASP A 344 14.46 -2.28 -11.65
C ASP A 344 14.31 -1.33 -12.85
N GLY A 345 14.78 -1.76 -14.02
CA GLY A 345 14.72 -0.97 -15.24
C GLY A 345 13.32 -0.80 -15.83
N TYR A 346 12.31 -1.56 -15.39
CA TYR A 346 10.92 -1.38 -15.79
C TYR A 346 10.30 -0.19 -15.06
N THR A 347 10.34 -0.20 -13.73
CA THR A 347 9.80 0.90 -12.89
C THR A 347 10.62 2.19 -13.00
N ASN A 348 11.91 2.09 -13.32
CA ASN A 348 12.80 3.24 -13.51
C ASN A 348 12.80 3.80 -14.95
N SER A 349 12.04 3.21 -15.87
CA SER A 349 11.86 3.72 -17.22
C SER A 349 11.03 5.02 -17.23
N ILE A 350 11.35 5.96 -18.13
CA ILE A 350 10.51 7.16 -18.34
C ILE A 350 9.16 6.80 -18.98
N TYR A 351 9.07 5.65 -19.64
CA TYR A 351 7.90 5.20 -20.39
C TYR A 351 6.83 4.56 -19.51
N THR A 352 7.18 4.22 -18.27
CA THR A 352 6.28 3.61 -17.29
C THR A 352 5.87 4.63 -16.23
N ILE A 353 4.65 4.47 -15.73
CA ILE A 353 4.13 5.22 -14.61
C ILE A 353 4.31 4.33 -13.38
N SER A 354 5.41 4.53 -12.65
CA SER A 354 5.72 3.79 -11.43
C SER A 354 4.85 4.23 -10.26
N ILE A 355 4.12 3.28 -9.67
CA ILE A 355 3.16 3.51 -8.59
C ILE A 355 3.56 2.72 -7.35
N SER A 356 3.64 3.46 -6.24
CA SER A 356 3.91 2.89 -4.92
C SER A 356 2.64 2.73 -4.07
N SER A 357 2.81 2.31 -2.82
CA SER A 357 1.72 1.92 -1.91
C SER A 357 1.71 2.67 -0.60
N THR A 358 0.52 2.90 -0.05
CA THR A 358 0.37 3.34 1.33
C THR A 358 -0.60 2.46 2.09
N THR A 359 -0.43 2.32 3.39
CA THR A 359 -1.40 1.62 4.23
C THR A 359 -2.66 2.46 4.43
N GLU A 360 -3.72 1.86 4.95
CA GLU A 360 -4.94 2.57 5.34
C GLU A 360 -4.68 3.82 6.21
N ASN A 361 -3.67 3.75 7.08
CA ASN A 361 -3.32 4.82 8.01
C ASN A 361 -2.26 5.80 7.46
N GLY A 362 -1.90 5.67 6.18
CA GLY A 362 -0.95 6.51 5.49
C GLY A 362 0.51 6.21 5.81
N TYR A 363 0.83 5.02 6.32
CA TYR A 363 2.22 4.62 6.61
C TYR A 363 2.86 3.93 5.41
N LYS A 364 4.19 3.85 5.42
CA LYS A 364 4.98 3.03 4.49
C LYS A 364 4.67 1.55 4.77
N PRO A 365 4.16 0.75 3.81
CA PRO A 365 4.08 -0.69 3.96
C PRO A 365 5.46 -1.33 4.06
N TRP A 366 5.56 -2.48 4.73
CA TRP A 366 6.86 -3.15 4.98
C TRP A 366 7.56 -3.64 3.71
N TYR A 367 6.80 -3.91 2.65
CA TYR A 367 7.30 -4.37 1.35
C TYR A 367 7.66 -3.23 0.40
N LEU A 368 7.34 -1.97 0.72
CA LEU A 368 7.52 -0.86 -0.21
C LEU A 368 9.01 -0.59 -0.50
N GLU A 369 9.34 -0.55 -1.79
CA GLU A 369 10.59 -0.02 -2.32
C GLU A 369 10.52 1.47 -2.55
N GLU A 370 11.58 2.17 -2.16
CA GLU A 370 11.70 3.62 -2.31
C GLU A 370 12.54 3.93 -3.55
N CYS A 371 12.17 4.92 -4.34
CA CYS A 371 13.02 5.40 -5.43
C CYS A 371 12.54 6.75 -5.98
N ALA A 372 13.48 7.47 -6.59
CA ALA A 372 13.20 8.77 -7.17
C ALA A 372 12.41 8.73 -8.50
N SER A 373 12.17 7.53 -9.04
CA SER A 373 11.36 7.27 -10.24
C SER A 373 9.87 7.08 -9.96
N THR A 374 9.48 6.82 -8.71
CA THR A 374 8.07 6.67 -8.32
C THR A 374 7.29 7.97 -8.58
N LEU A 375 6.20 7.90 -9.33
CA LEU A 375 5.41 9.08 -9.71
C LEU A 375 4.30 9.37 -8.71
N ALA A 376 3.56 8.36 -8.26
CA ALA A 376 2.43 8.54 -7.36
C ALA A 376 2.16 7.29 -6.51
N THR A 377 1.09 7.33 -5.70
CA THR A 377 0.75 6.26 -4.75
C THR A 377 -0.74 6.01 -4.67
N THR A 378 -1.13 4.78 -4.36
CA THR A 378 -2.49 4.42 -3.95
C THR A 378 -2.48 3.61 -2.65
N TYR A 379 -3.66 3.36 -2.10
CA TYR A 379 -3.79 2.46 -0.95
C TYR A 379 -3.39 1.03 -1.31
N SER A 380 -2.89 0.28 -0.34
CA SER A 380 -2.74 -1.17 -0.44
C SER A 380 -2.81 -1.75 0.98
N SER A 381 -2.36 -3.00 1.13
CA SER A 381 -2.19 -3.68 2.41
C SER A 381 -1.08 -3.06 3.27
N GLY A 382 -1.11 -3.36 4.56
CA GLY A 382 -0.08 -2.92 5.50
C GLY A 382 0.25 -3.98 6.54
N ALA A 383 0.27 -3.56 7.81
CA ALA A 383 0.43 -4.48 8.93
C ALA A 383 -0.73 -5.50 8.99
N PHE A 384 -0.53 -6.63 9.68
CA PHE A 384 -1.54 -7.72 9.75
C PHE A 384 -2.94 -7.28 10.22
N TYR A 385 -3.01 -6.22 11.04
CA TYR A 385 -4.27 -5.66 11.54
C TYR A 385 -4.89 -4.58 10.65
N GLU A 386 -4.19 -4.11 9.62
CA GLU A 386 -4.71 -3.16 8.65
C GLU A 386 -5.51 -3.88 7.58
N ARG A 387 -6.52 -3.20 7.04
CA ARG A 387 -7.35 -3.76 5.97
C ARG A 387 -6.51 -3.97 4.71
N LYS A 388 -6.84 -5.02 3.98
CA LYS A 388 -6.24 -5.37 2.70
C LYS A 388 -7.20 -5.02 1.57
N ILE A 389 -6.81 -5.34 0.35
CA ILE A 389 -7.60 -5.01 -0.82
C ILE A 389 -8.50 -6.18 -1.17
N VAL A 390 -9.74 -5.81 -1.43
CA VAL A 390 -10.82 -6.75 -1.77
C VAL A 390 -11.01 -6.70 -3.28
N THR A 391 -11.00 -7.85 -3.94
CA THR A 391 -11.22 -7.93 -5.39
C THR A 391 -11.72 -9.34 -5.80
N THR A 392 -11.90 -9.55 -7.09
CA THR A 392 -12.16 -10.85 -7.72
C THR A 392 -11.01 -11.83 -7.46
N ASP A 393 -11.27 -13.12 -7.47
CA ASP A 393 -10.26 -14.15 -7.24
C ASP A 393 -10.54 -15.37 -8.13
N LEU A 394 -9.49 -16.15 -8.36
CA LEU A 394 -9.55 -17.34 -9.21
C LEU A 394 -10.65 -18.32 -8.72
N ARG A 395 -11.25 -19.06 -9.66
CA ARG A 395 -12.33 -20.02 -9.44
C ARG A 395 -13.66 -19.36 -9.09
N HIS A 396 -13.94 -18.20 -9.69
CA HIS A 396 -15.18 -17.44 -9.46
C HIS A 396 -15.34 -17.14 -7.97
N ARG A 397 -14.34 -16.51 -7.36
CA ARG A 397 -14.33 -16.19 -5.93
C ARG A 397 -14.08 -14.71 -5.71
N CYS A 398 -14.23 -14.31 -4.46
CA CYS A 398 -13.79 -13.02 -3.97
C CYS A 398 -12.67 -13.22 -2.97
N THR A 399 -11.71 -12.33 -2.97
CA THR A 399 -10.70 -12.24 -1.92
C THR A 399 -10.82 -10.93 -1.17
N ASP A 400 -10.55 -10.95 0.12
CA ASP A 400 -10.35 -9.77 0.97
C ASP A 400 -8.87 -9.60 1.35
N GLY A 401 -7.97 -10.34 0.68
CA GLY A 401 -6.60 -10.54 1.07
C GLY A 401 -5.56 -10.26 -0.01
N HIS A 402 -5.85 -9.39 -0.99
CA HIS A 402 -4.86 -8.97 -1.97
C HIS A 402 -3.93 -7.89 -1.37
N THR A 403 -2.64 -7.97 -1.68
CA THR A 403 -1.54 -7.27 -1.00
C THR A 403 -0.39 -6.95 -1.96
N GLY A 404 0.50 -6.05 -1.57
CA GLY A 404 1.69 -5.67 -2.34
C GLY A 404 1.51 -4.36 -3.12
N THR A 405 2.59 -3.87 -3.74
CA THR A 405 2.53 -2.77 -4.73
C THR A 405 1.80 -3.18 -6.00
N SER A 406 1.68 -4.48 -6.25
CA SER A 406 0.98 -5.05 -7.40
C SER A 406 -0.50 -4.72 -7.48
N VAL A 407 -1.08 -4.31 -6.36
CA VAL A 407 -2.44 -3.77 -6.21
C VAL A 407 -2.53 -2.31 -6.68
N SER A 408 -1.48 -1.53 -6.42
CA SER A 408 -1.50 -0.10 -6.63
C SER A 408 -1.48 0.29 -8.11
N ALA A 409 -0.74 -0.47 -8.92
CA ALA A 409 -0.72 -0.29 -10.38
C ALA A 409 -2.10 -0.43 -11.04
N PRO A 410 -2.88 -1.52 -10.84
CA PRO A 410 -4.21 -1.64 -11.44
C PRO A 410 -5.18 -0.58 -10.93
N MET A 411 -5.07 -0.14 -9.66
CA MET A 411 -5.92 0.96 -9.19
C MET A 411 -5.65 2.26 -9.93
N VAL A 412 -4.38 2.61 -10.18
CA VAL A 412 -4.05 3.80 -10.98
C VAL A 412 -4.43 3.61 -12.44
N ALA A 413 -4.29 2.41 -13.01
CA ALA A 413 -4.78 2.12 -14.36
C ALA A 413 -6.30 2.38 -14.48
N GLY A 414 -7.08 1.97 -13.47
CA GLY A 414 -8.50 2.28 -13.37
C GLY A 414 -8.78 3.79 -13.29
N ILE A 415 -8.03 4.53 -12.48
CA ILE A 415 -8.20 6.00 -12.37
C ILE A 415 -7.82 6.71 -13.68
N ILE A 416 -6.75 6.29 -14.34
CA ILE A 416 -6.36 6.82 -15.66
C ILE A 416 -7.45 6.51 -16.68
N ALA A 417 -8.12 5.35 -16.62
CA ALA A 417 -9.24 5.06 -17.49
C ALA A 417 -10.41 6.05 -17.29
N LEU A 418 -10.67 6.50 -16.05
CA LEU A 418 -11.64 7.58 -15.80
C LEU A 418 -11.20 8.90 -16.45
N ALA A 419 -9.91 9.23 -16.39
CA ALA A 419 -9.35 10.43 -17.02
C ALA A 419 -9.38 10.37 -18.56
N LEU A 420 -9.12 9.21 -19.16
CA LEU A 420 -9.21 9.01 -20.61
C LEU A 420 -10.66 9.06 -21.12
N GLU A 421 -11.64 8.60 -20.34
CA GLU A 421 -13.05 8.84 -20.67
C GLU A 421 -13.37 10.34 -20.65
N ALA A 422 -12.77 11.09 -19.73
CA ALA A 422 -12.94 12.54 -19.65
C ALA A 422 -12.26 13.30 -20.81
N ASN A 423 -11.10 12.82 -21.26
CA ASN A 423 -10.38 13.36 -22.39
C ASN A 423 -9.59 12.25 -23.12
N PRO A 424 -10.11 11.72 -24.23
CA PRO A 424 -9.44 10.64 -24.95
C PRO A 424 -8.17 11.09 -25.69
N LEU A 425 -7.94 12.40 -25.82
CA LEU A 425 -6.79 12.98 -26.53
C LEU A 425 -5.54 13.14 -25.65
N LEU A 426 -5.60 12.74 -24.38
CA LEU A 426 -4.42 12.76 -23.52
C LEU A 426 -3.34 11.82 -24.06
N THR A 427 -2.13 12.36 -24.20
CA THR A 427 -0.93 11.59 -24.52
C THR A 427 -0.41 10.87 -23.27
N TRP A 428 0.51 9.90 -23.46
CA TRP A 428 1.17 9.22 -22.35
C TRP A 428 1.88 10.19 -21.38
N ARG A 429 2.47 11.28 -21.91
CA ARG A 429 3.08 12.36 -21.11
C ARG A 429 2.04 13.22 -20.40
N ASP A 430 0.95 13.57 -21.07
CA ASP A 430 -0.14 14.34 -20.45
C ASP A 430 -0.68 13.66 -19.19
N VAL A 431 -0.82 12.33 -19.23
CA VAL A 431 -1.25 11.54 -18.07
C VAL A 431 -0.25 11.65 -16.91
N GLN A 432 1.06 11.60 -17.19
CA GLN A 432 2.09 11.80 -16.15
C GLN A 432 2.02 13.21 -15.55
N HIS A 433 1.92 14.26 -16.40
CA HIS A 433 1.76 15.64 -15.93
C HIS A 433 0.51 15.84 -15.06
N LEU A 434 -0.60 15.21 -15.45
CA LEU A 434 -1.84 15.23 -14.68
C LEU A 434 -1.63 14.61 -13.30
N LEU A 435 -1.01 13.42 -13.22
CA LEU A 435 -0.69 12.77 -11.94
C LEU A 435 0.20 13.64 -11.05
N VAL A 436 1.25 14.25 -11.60
CA VAL A 436 2.13 15.20 -10.87
C VAL A 436 1.34 16.36 -10.28
N ARG A 437 0.39 16.90 -11.05
CA ARG A 437 -0.38 18.09 -10.70
C ARG A 437 -1.52 17.81 -9.72
N THR A 438 -2.13 16.63 -9.79
CA THR A 438 -3.37 16.33 -9.05
C THR A 438 -3.17 15.38 -7.87
N SER A 439 -2.05 14.66 -7.79
CA SER A 439 -1.73 13.83 -6.62
C SER A 439 -1.49 14.70 -5.38
N ARG A 440 -1.82 14.17 -4.22
CA ARG A 440 -1.84 14.93 -2.97
C ARG A 440 -1.07 14.21 -1.86
N PRO A 441 -0.22 14.91 -1.08
CA PRO A 441 0.50 14.30 0.05
C PRO A 441 -0.42 14.03 1.27
N VAL A 442 -1.72 14.25 1.14
CA VAL A 442 -2.67 14.30 2.26
C VAL A 442 -2.78 12.91 2.90
N HIS A 443 -2.73 12.86 4.24
CA HIS A 443 -2.74 11.66 5.07
C HIS A 443 -1.51 10.74 4.96
N LEU A 444 -0.62 10.95 3.98
CA LEU A 444 0.61 10.20 3.80
C LEU A 444 1.70 10.65 4.78
N ARG A 445 2.32 9.70 5.48
CA ARG A 445 3.34 9.94 6.49
C ARG A 445 4.71 9.56 5.96
N ALA A 446 5.48 10.55 5.56
CA ALA A 446 6.87 10.39 5.18
C ALA A 446 7.73 11.49 5.81
N ALA A 447 8.92 11.14 6.26
CA ALA A 447 9.88 12.11 6.80
C ALA A 447 10.66 12.85 5.70
N ASP A 448 10.63 12.32 4.47
CA ASP A 448 11.42 12.80 3.34
C ASP A 448 10.65 13.73 2.38
N TRP A 449 9.42 14.12 2.72
CA TRP A 449 8.66 15.10 1.95
C TRP A 449 9.45 16.39 1.76
N LYS A 450 9.72 16.74 0.50
CA LYS A 450 10.40 17.98 0.12
C LYS A 450 9.63 18.71 -0.96
N THR A 451 9.74 20.03 -0.97
CA THR A 451 9.19 20.85 -2.06
C THR A 451 10.32 21.08 -3.05
N ASN A 452 10.11 20.72 -4.31
CA ASN A 452 11.08 20.90 -5.37
C ASN A 452 11.11 22.38 -5.85
N GLY A 453 12.02 22.71 -6.77
CA GLY A 453 12.22 24.06 -7.30
C GLY A 453 11.02 24.62 -8.09
N ALA A 454 10.08 23.77 -8.49
CA ALA A 454 8.84 24.15 -9.18
C ALA A 454 7.62 24.24 -8.22
N GLY A 455 7.82 24.00 -6.92
CA GLY A 455 6.76 24.09 -5.91
C GLY A 455 5.97 22.79 -5.68
N HIS A 456 6.38 21.67 -6.29
CA HIS A 456 5.73 20.38 -6.07
C HIS A 456 6.30 19.68 -4.83
N LYS A 457 5.41 19.13 -3.98
CA LYS A 457 5.82 18.25 -2.88
C LYS A 457 6.06 16.83 -3.41
N VAL A 458 7.21 16.27 -3.11
CA VAL A 458 7.64 14.95 -3.59
C VAL A 458 8.35 14.16 -2.48
N SER A 459 8.23 12.83 -2.51
CA SER A 459 8.81 11.86 -1.57
C SER A 459 9.27 10.62 -2.34
N HIS A 460 10.37 10.00 -1.94
CA HIS A 460 10.85 8.74 -2.54
C HIS A 460 9.96 7.55 -2.16
N LEU A 461 9.15 7.69 -1.10
CA LEU A 461 8.14 6.69 -0.74
C LEU A 461 6.89 6.80 -1.61
N TYR A 462 6.48 8.04 -1.90
CA TYR A 462 5.13 8.31 -2.39
C TYR A 462 5.03 9.08 -3.71
N GLY A 463 6.16 9.40 -4.34
CA GLY A 463 6.20 10.31 -5.47
C GLY A 463 5.53 11.65 -5.14
N PHE A 464 4.64 12.12 -6.00
CA PHE A 464 3.85 13.33 -5.80
C PHE A 464 2.63 13.14 -4.87
N GLY A 465 2.41 11.92 -4.36
CA GLY A 465 1.43 11.60 -3.33
C GLY A 465 0.30 10.69 -3.80
N LEU A 466 -0.78 10.68 -3.01
CA LEU A 466 -1.95 9.84 -3.24
C LEU A 466 -2.72 10.35 -4.46
N VAL A 467 -3.03 9.45 -5.39
CA VAL A 467 -3.80 9.78 -6.60
C VAL A 467 -5.23 10.16 -6.22
N ASP A 468 -5.74 11.26 -6.80
CA ASP A 468 -7.09 11.76 -6.63
C ASP A 468 -7.88 11.64 -7.95
N ALA A 469 -8.83 10.72 -7.99
CA ALA A 469 -9.61 10.40 -9.19
C ALA A 469 -10.53 11.53 -9.65
N GLU A 470 -11.06 12.33 -8.73
CA GLU A 470 -11.88 13.48 -9.11
C GLU A 470 -11.01 14.58 -9.71
N ALA A 471 -9.90 14.90 -9.03
CA ALA A 471 -9.01 15.97 -9.45
C ALA A 471 -8.42 15.70 -10.83
N ILE A 472 -7.95 14.47 -11.09
CA ILE A 472 -7.39 14.10 -12.40
C ILE A 472 -8.43 14.20 -13.52
N VAL A 473 -9.66 13.73 -13.29
CA VAL A 473 -10.77 13.81 -14.25
C VAL A 473 -11.15 15.27 -14.53
N VAL A 474 -11.25 16.10 -13.49
CA VAL A 474 -11.60 17.52 -13.63
C VAL A 474 -10.51 18.28 -14.39
N GLU A 475 -9.24 17.99 -14.12
CA GLU A 475 -8.12 18.62 -14.80
C GLU A 475 -8.01 18.13 -16.25
N ALA A 476 -8.23 16.84 -16.52
CA ALA A 476 -8.22 16.24 -17.84
C ALA A 476 -9.17 16.92 -18.83
N LYS A 477 -10.39 17.29 -18.41
CA LYS A 477 -11.41 17.91 -19.28
C LYS A 477 -11.00 19.26 -19.87
N LYS A 478 -10.12 19.98 -19.18
CA LYS A 478 -9.60 21.30 -19.59
C LYS A 478 -8.12 21.23 -19.96
N TRP A 479 -7.54 20.03 -20.00
CA TRP A 479 -6.14 19.83 -20.28
C TRP A 479 -5.82 20.19 -21.73
N LYS A 480 -4.76 20.99 -21.89
CA LYS A 480 -4.16 21.23 -23.19
C LYS A 480 -2.89 20.38 -23.26
N THR A 481 -2.77 19.59 -24.32
CA THR A 481 -1.60 18.75 -24.57
C THR A 481 -0.31 19.54 -24.42
N VAL A 482 0.64 18.95 -23.68
CA VAL A 482 1.95 19.57 -23.45
C VAL A 482 2.76 19.70 -24.74
N PRO A 483 3.73 20.63 -24.82
CA PRO A 483 4.61 20.76 -25.98
C PRO A 483 5.36 19.45 -26.31
N PRO A 484 5.92 19.34 -27.54
CA PRO A 484 6.76 18.20 -27.93
C PRO A 484 7.90 17.94 -26.94
N GLN A 485 8.20 16.66 -26.70
CA GLN A 485 9.30 16.28 -25.82
C GLN A 485 10.64 16.49 -26.52
N HIS A 486 11.57 17.15 -25.85
CA HIS A 486 12.96 17.31 -26.25
C HIS A 486 13.87 16.49 -25.32
N VAL A 487 15.05 16.13 -25.84
CA VAL A 487 16.08 15.42 -25.07
C VAL A 487 17.40 16.18 -25.20
N CYS A 488 18.00 16.54 -24.07
CA CYS A 488 19.31 17.18 -24.00
C CYS A 488 20.30 16.26 -23.27
N VAL A 489 21.48 16.04 -23.85
CA VAL A 489 22.53 15.18 -23.28
C VAL A 489 23.72 16.03 -22.84
N GLY A 490 24.06 15.96 -21.55
CA GLY A 490 25.31 16.47 -20.98
C GLY A 490 26.29 15.32 -20.69
N SER A 491 27.57 15.47 -21.01
CA SER A 491 28.61 14.45 -20.81
C SER A 491 29.71 14.95 -19.85
N LEU A 492 30.29 14.05 -19.07
CA LEU A 492 31.45 14.31 -18.23
C LEU A 492 32.46 13.15 -18.22
N ASP A 493 33.72 13.50 -17.96
CA ASP A 493 34.86 12.59 -17.95
C ASP A 493 35.09 11.84 -16.62
N ARG A 494 35.93 10.81 -16.72
CA ARG A 494 36.30 9.78 -15.72
C ARG A 494 36.77 10.34 -14.38
N VAL A 495 36.29 9.75 -13.27
CA VAL A 495 36.75 10.09 -11.91
C VAL A 495 36.92 8.85 -11.02
N TYR A 496 37.89 8.87 -10.11
CA TYR A 496 38.12 7.79 -9.14
C TYR A 496 37.32 8.03 -7.86
N ILE A 497 36.75 6.97 -7.27
CA ILE A 497 35.98 7.03 -6.01
C ILE A 497 36.83 6.42 -4.89
N ARG A 498 37.14 7.21 -3.86
CA ARG A 498 37.86 6.72 -2.68
C ARG A 498 36.87 6.20 -1.63
N PRO A 499 37.19 5.10 -0.92
CA PRO A 499 36.39 4.63 0.20
C PRO A 499 36.22 5.70 1.28
N ASP A 500 35.06 5.71 1.93
CA ASP A 500 34.70 6.66 2.99
C ASP A 500 34.76 8.14 2.58
N HIS A 501 34.79 8.41 1.28
CA HIS A 501 34.72 9.74 0.70
C HIS A 501 33.45 9.89 -0.14
N VAL A 502 32.91 11.10 -0.13
CA VAL A 502 31.86 11.50 -1.05
C VAL A 502 32.53 12.07 -2.28
N LEU A 503 32.41 11.37 -3.42
CA LEU A 503 32.73 11.95 -4.72
C LEU A 503 31.63 12.94 -5.08
N ARG A 504 32.00 14.20 -5.27
CA ARG A 504 31.12 15.25 -5.80
C ARG A 504 31.60 15.63 -7.20
N ALA A 505 30.76 15.44 -8.20
CA ALA A 505 31.01 15.87 -9.57
C ALA A 505 29.92 16.87 -9.98
N SER A 506 30.31 18.13 -10.16
CA SER A 506 29.41 19.18 -10.63
C SER A 506 29.60 19.45 -12.12
N THR A 507 28.51 19.76 -12.82
CA THR A 507 28.52 20.23 -14.22
C THR A 507 27.56 21.38 -14.41
N LEU A 508 28.00 22.39 -15.17
CA LEU A 508 27.15 23.48 -15.60
C LEU A 508 26.47 23.10 -16.91
N SER A 509 25.14 22.99 -16.89
CA SER A 509 24.34 22.69 -18.08
C SER A 509 23.65 23.93 -18.60
N SER A 510 23.80 24.21 -19.90
CA SER A 510 22.98 25.20 -20.61
C SER A 510 21.64 24.63 -21.09
N ALA A 511 21.37 23.35 -20.79
CA ALA A 511 20.22 22.57 -21.22
C ALA A 511 19.97 22.64 -22.73
N CYS A 512 21.06 22.57 -23.51
CA CYS A 512 21.07 22.58 -24.97
C CYS A 512 20.38 23.83 -25.55
N SER A 513 20.47 24.99 -24.88
CA SER A 513 19.88 26.27 -25.34
C SER A 513 20.33 26.71 -26.73
N GLU A 514 21.53 26.30 -27.17
CA GLU A 514 22.03 26.58 -28.52
C GLU A 514 21.35 25.73 -29.61
N GLN A 515 20.72 24.60 -29.24
CA GLN A 515 20.11 23.65 -30.18
C GLN A 515 18.60 23.60 -29.97
N ARG A 516 17.85 24.34 -30.78
CA ARG A 516 16.39 24.49 -30.63
C ARG A 516 15.61 23.18 -30.48
N GLU A 517 15.97 22.15 -31.26
CA GLU A 517 15.30 20.84 -31.28
C GLU A 517 15.69 19.93 -30.08
N GLN A 518 16.75 20.28 -29.35
CA GLN A 518 17.21 19.55 -28.16
C GLN A 518 17.05 20.37 -26.88
N HIS A 519 16.64 21.64 -27.00
CA HIS A 519 16.55 22.53 -25.86
C HIS A 519 15.47 22.07 -24.90
N VAL A 520 15.86 21.79 -23.66
CA VAL A 520 14.94 21.47 -22.57
C VAL A 520 14.99 22.61 -21.56
N GLN A 521 13.94 23.43 -21.50
CA GLN A 521 13.87 24.50 -20.52
C GLN A 521 13.19 24.02 -19.23
N TYR A 522 12.10 23.27 -19.35
CA TYR A 522 11.28 22.76 -18.25
C TYR A 522 11.35 21.23 -18.21
N LEU A 523 11.74 20.69 -17.06
CA LEU A 523 12.00 19.26 -16.88
C LEU A 523 10.72 18.43 -16.74
N GLU A 524 10.78 17.21 -17.25
CA GLU A 524 9.88 16.09 -16.96
C GLU A 524 10.69 15.02 -16.20
N HIS A 525 11.52 14.27 -16.92
CA HIS A 525 12.40 13.25 -16.38
C HIS A 525 13.86 13.69 -16.45
N VAL A 526 14.65 13.29 -15.47
CA VAL A 526 16.11 13.40 -15.51
C VAL A 526 16.72 12.03 -15.35
N VAL A 527 17.55 11.62 -16.31
CA VAL A 527 18.24 10.33 -16.28
C VAL A 527 19.74 10.55 -16.10
N VAL A 528 20.33 9.86 -15.13
CA VAL A 528 21.77 9.80 -14.91
C VAL A 528 22.27 8.45 -15.38
N ARG A 529 22.97 8.42 -16.50
CA ARG A 529 23.55 7.20 -17.05
C ARG A 529 24.97 7.03 -16.51
N LEU A 530 25.22 5.94 -15.79
CA LEU A 530 26.46 5.71 -15.03
C LEU A 530 27.12 4.38 -15.37
N SER A 531 28.46 4.42 -15.49
CA SER A 531 29.31 3.24 -15.51
C SER A 531 30.25 3.27 -14.31
N ILE A 532 30.04 2.41 -13.32
CA ILE A 532 30.85 2.31 -12.11
C ILE A 532 31.40 0.90 -11.99
N ALA A 533 32.72 0.74 -11.87
CA ALA A 533 33.30 -0.51 -11.40
C ALA A 533 33.44 -0.44 -9.87
N HIS A 534 32.90 -1.43 -9.16
CA HIS A 534 32.92 -1.44 -7.70
C HIS A 534 33.07 -2.86 -7.17
N PRO A 535 33.91 -3.12 -6.15
CA PRO A 535 34.07 -4.46 -5.58
C PRO A 535 32.81 -4.98 -4.87
N ARG A 536 31.94 -4.09 -4.40
CA ARG A 536 30.66 -4.45 -3.77
C ARG A 536 29.60 -3.38 -4.01
N ARG A 537 28.74 -3.57 -5.01
CA ARG A 537 27.78 -2.59 -5.50
C ARG A 537 26.84 -2.05 -4.41
N GLY A 538 26.40 -2.90 -3.48
CA GLY A 538 25.48 -2.53 -2.40
C GLY A 538 25.97 -1.50 -1.39
N ASP A 539 27.27 -1.19 -1.38
CA ASP A 539 27.84 -0.16 -0.51
C ASP A 539 27.77 1.27 -1.09
N LEU A 540 27.35 1.38 -2.36
CA LEU A 540 27.20 2.67 -3.02
C LEU A 540 25.88 3.34 -2.62
N GLN A 541 25.96 4.65 -2.42
CA GLN A 541 24.80 5.55 -2.40
C GLN A 541 25.02 6.61 -3.46
N ILE A 542 23.98 6.89 -4.25
CA ILE A 542 24.05 7.82 -5.37
C ILE A 542 22.94 8.85 -5.20
N SER A 543 23.27 10.12 -5.36
CA SER A 543 22.29 11.21 -5.29
C SER A 543 22.59 12.27 -6.34
N LEU A 544 21.55 12.88 -6.87
CA LEU A 544 21.63 14.00 -7.81
C LEU A 544 21.02 15.24 -7.15
N ILE A 545 21.66 16.39 -7.32
CA ILE A 545 21.18 17.69 -6.86
C ILE A 545 20.96 18.57 -8.08
N SER A 546 19.74 19.08 -8.23
CA SER A 546 19.36 20.01 -9.30
C SER A 546 19.86 21.44 -9.04
N PRO A 547 19.88 22.31 -10.06
CA PRO A 547 20.23 23.73 -9.90
C PRO A 547 19.34 24.47 -8.90
N ALA A 548 18.11 24.01 -8.70
CA ALA A 548 17.19 24.58 -7.72
C ALA A 548 17.39 24.03 -6.30
N GLY A 549 18.35 23.11 -6.11
CA GLY A 549 18.67 22.48 -4.83
C GLY A 549 17.85 21.22 -4.51
N THR A 550 17.05 20.71 -5.46
CA THR A 550 16.29 19.48 -5.26
C THR A 550 17.22 18.28 -5.26
N ARG A 551 17.24 17.54 -4.14
CA ARG A 551 18.08 16.35 -3.96
C ARG A 551 17.27 15.08 -4.19
N SER A 552 17.61 14.33 -5.23
CA SER A 552 17.06 13.01 -5.54
C SER A 552 18.04 11.92 -5.13
N GLN A 553 17.63 11.00 -4.27
CA GLN A 553 18.39 9.79 -3.99
C GLN A 553 18.12 8.78 -5.10
N LEU A 554 19.13 8.53 -5.92
CA LEU A 554 19.03 7.63 -7.07
C LEU A 554 19.29 6.18 -6.66
N LEU A 555 20.13 5.98 -5.65
CA LEU A 555 20.42 4.67 -5.07
C LEU A 555 20.68 4.82 -3.57
N ALA A 556 19.98 4.03 -2.76
CA ALA A 556 20.32 3.82 -1.36
C ALA A 556 21.21 2.59 -1.18
N ARG A 557 21.79 2.45 0.02
CA ARG A 557 22.64 1.31 0.36
C ARG A 557 21.81 0.03 0.37
N ARG A 558 22.21 -0.98 -0.39
CA ARG A 558 21.55 -2.29 -0.46
C ARG A 558 22.40 -3.36 0.20
N VAL A 559 22.02 -3.77 1.41
CA VAL A 559 22.89 -4.57 2.29
C VAL A 559 23.16 -5.98 1.72
N PHE A 560 22.22 -6.55 0.97
CA PHE A 560 22.37 -7.90 0.39
C PHE A 560 23.03 -7.90 -1.01
N ASP A 561 23.28 -6.73 -1.59
CA ASP A 561 23.97 -6.62 -2.88
C ASP A 561 25.50 -6.73 -2.70
N HIS A 562 25.99 -7.96 -2.82
CA HIS A 562 27.42 -8.28 -2.78
C HIS A 562 28.08 -8.29 -4.17
N SER A 563 27.38 -7.85 -5.22
CA SER A 563 27.88 -7.93 -6.60
C SER A 563 29.13 -7.09 -6.81
N ASN A 564 30.10 -7.62 -7.55
CA ASN A 564 31.31 -6.91 -7.99
C ASN A 564 31.19 -6.38 -9.43
N GLU A 565 30.02 -6.53 -10.06
CA GLU A 565 29.81 -6.11 -11.46
C GLU A 565 29.69 -4.58 -11.60
N GLY A 566 29.35 -3.91 -10.50
CA GLY A 566 29.05 -2.49 -10.47
C GLY A 566 27.86 -2.12 -11.36
N PHE A 567 27.92 -0.97 -12.01
CA PHE A 567 26.93 -0.49 -12.97
C PHE A 567 27.59 -0.32 -14.35
N LYS A 568 26.92 -0.76 -15.41
CA LYS A 568 27.43 -0.70 -16.79
C LYS A 568 26.48 0.09 -17.66
N GLY A 569 26.73 1.40 -17.80
CA GLY A 569 25.84 2.31 -18.51
C GLY A 569 24.40 2.28 -17.99
N TRP A 570 24.22 2.01 -16.68
CA TRP A 570 22.92 1.92 -16.03
C TRP A 570 22.30 3.31 -15.93
N GLU A 571 21.02 3.41 -16.24
CA GLU A 571 20.28 4.66 -16.26
C GLU A 571 19.50 4.76 -14.95
N PHE A 572 19.83 5.69 -14.07
CA PHE A 572 19.01 6.04 -12.91
C PHE A 572 18.10 7.20 -13.27
N MET A 573 16.82 7.12 -12.94
CA MET A 573 15.83 8.14 -13.30
C MET A 573 15.29 8.85 -12.07
N THR A 574 15.00 10.15 -12.21
CA THR A 574 14.24 10.90 -11.21
C THR A 574 13.14 11.76 -11.83
N VAL A 575 11.97 11.72 -11.21
CA VAL A 575 10.85 12.65 -11.46
C VAL A 575 10.78 13.79 -10.45
N HIS A 576 11.64 13.83 -9.44
CA HIS A 576 11.53 14.82 -8.36
C HIS A 576 11.81 16.24 -8.81
N CYS A 577 12.49 16.41 -9.95
CA CYS A 577 12.80 17.71 -10.54
C CYS A 577 11.72 18.17 -11.54
N TRP A 578 10.57 17.49 -11.62
CA TRP A 578 9.50 17.81 -12.58
C TRP A 578 9.08 19.28 -12.47
N GLY A 579 9.04 19.97 -13.62
CA GLY A 579 8.69 21.38 -13.76
C GLY A 579 9.83 22.36 -13.48
N GLU A 580 10.97 21.92 -12.95
CA GLU A 580 12.12 22.80 -12.71
C GLU A 580 12.79 23.25 -14.00
N ARG A 581 13.58 24.33 -13.89
CA ARG A 581 14.45 24.76 -15.00
C ARG A 581 15.67 23.85 -15.08
N ALA A 582 15.96 23.35 -16.28
CA ALA A 582 17.09 22.43 -16.50
C ALA A 582 18.47 23.11 -16.47
N ALA A 583 18.53 24.41 -16.81
CA ALA A 583 19.78 25.15 -16.89
C ALA A 583 20.34 25.52 -15.51
N GLY A 584 21.65 25.36 -15.33
CA GLY A 584 22.37 25.65 -14.10
C GLY A 584 23.33 24.52 -13.69
N GLU A 585 23.82 24.59 -12.46
CA GLU A 585 24.77 23.61 -11.93
C GLU A 585 24.05 22.36 -11.41
N TRP A 586 24.45 21.19 -11.89
CA TRP A 586 24.00 19.88 -11.43
C TRP A 586 25.13 19.19 -10.68
N THR A 587 24.83 18.61 -9.52
CA THR A 587 25.85 17.91 -8.71
C THR A 587 25.46 16.44 -8.53
N LEU A 588 26.33 15.54 -8.98
CA LEU A 588 26.28 14.11 -8.68
C LEU A 588 27.10 13.84 -7.41
N GLU A 589 26.48 13.22 -6.41
CA GLU A 589 27.12 12.72 -5.21
C GLU A 589 27.15 11.19 -5.24
N ILE A 590 28.34 10.59 -5.14
CA ILE A 590 28.52 9.15 -4.95
C ILE A 590 29.27 8.94 -3.65
N GLN A 591 28.64 8.22 -2.71
CA GLN A 591 29.24 7.85 -1.45
C GLN A 591 29.50 6.35 -1.42
N ASP A 592 30.74 5.95 -1.15
CA ASP A 592 31.13 4.56 -0.90
C ASP A 592 31.31 4.35 0.61
N THR A 593 30.37 3.63 1.25
CA THR A 593 30.44 3.32 2.69
C THR A 593 30.57 1.82 2.90
N PRO A 594 31.79 1.31 3.16
CA PRO A 594 32.02 -0.10 3.37
C PRO A 594 31.21 -0.68 4.53
N SER A 595 30.26 -1.56 4.23
CA SER A 595 29.54 -2.30 5.27
C SER A 595 30.37 -3.48 5.82
N GLN A 596 31.52 -3.77 5.21
CA GLN A 596 32.50 -4.77 5.63
C GLN A 596 33.91 -4.20 5.44
N VAL A 597 34.90 -4.71 6.17
CA VAL A 597 36.31 -4.30 6.02
C VAL A 597 36.79 -4.70 4.62
N ARG A 598 37.16 -3.70 3.81
CA ARG A 598 37.70 -3.89 2.44
C ARG A 598 39.15 -3.41 2.39
N SER A 599 39.96 -4.02 1.53
CA SER A 599 41.32 -3.54 1.28
C SER A 599 41.28 -2.10 0.74
N PRO A 600 42.12 -1.17 1.24
CA PRO A 600 42.21 0.20 0.73
C PRO A 600 42.57 0.28 -0.77
N ALA A 601 43.14 -0.79 -1.34
CA ALA A 601 43.48 -0.91 -2.75
C ALA A 601 42.28 -1.26 -3.64
N ALA A 602 41.18 -1.79 -3.08
CA ALA A 602 39.96 -2.14 -3.80
C ALA A 602 39.01 -0.93 -3.87
N GLN A 603 39.38 0.07 -4.67
CA GLN A 603 38.63 1.32 -4.81
C GLN A 603 37.54 1.22 -5.89
N GLY A 604 36.44 1.93 -5.68
CA GLY A 604 35.44 2.19 -6.71
C GLY A 604 35.97 3.09 -7.82
N LYS A 605 35.50 2.90 -9.05
CA LYS A 605 35.87 3.75 -10.19
C LYS A 605 34.64 4.15 -10.99
N LEU A 606 34.36 5.45 -11.05
CA LEU A 606 33.40 6.04 -11.99
C LEU A 606 34.06 6.14 -13.37
N LYS A 607 33.69 5.24 -14.27
CA LYS A 607 34.24 5.18 -15.63
C LYS A 607 33.63 6.23 -16.55
N GLU A 608 32.35 6.49 -16.40
CA GLU A 608 31.62 7.41 -17.29
C GLU A 608 30.33 7.83 -16.61
N TRP A 609 29.93 9.08 -16.85
CA TRP A 609 28.58 9.49 -16.56
C TRP A 609 28.05 10.55 -17.52
N SER A 610 26.73 10.56 -17.69
CA SER A 610 26.02 11.58 -18.48
C SER A 610 24.67 11.90 -17.85
N LEU A 611 24.21 13.13 -18.09
CA LEU A 611 22.89 13.62 -17.74
C LEU A 611 22.04 13.70 -18.99
N LEU A 612 20.86 13.09 -18.96
CA LEU A 612 19.86 13.21 -20.01
C LEU A 612 18.67 13.93 -19.40
N PHE A 613 18.36 15.11 -19.94
CA PHE A 613 17.18 15.88 -19.57
C PHE A 613 16.08 15.60 -20.57
N TYR A 614 14.91 15.20 -20.09
CA TYR A 614 13.68 15.10 -20.86
C TYR A 614 12.75 16.22 -20.45
N GLY A 615 12.08 16.85 -21.41
CA GLY A 615 11.11 17.89 -21.09
C GLY A 615 10.76 18.76 -22.28
N THR A 616 10.45 20.03 -22.02
CA THR A 616 9.91 20.96 -23.01
C THR A 616 10.70 22.26 -23.07
N ALA A 617 10.81 22.85 -24.25
CA ALA A 617 11.39 24.18 -24.43
C ALA A 617 10.43 25.30 -23.97
N GLU A 618 9.12 25.07 -24.07
CA GLU A 618 8.07 26.01 -23.67
C GLU A 618 7.42 25.58 -22.36
N HIS A 619 6.83 26.52 -21.61
CA HIS A 619 6.16 26.18 -20.35
C HIS A 619 4.96 25.25 -20.61
N PRO A 620 4.88 24.07 -19.97
CA PRO A 620 3.87 23.06 -20.30
C PRO A 620 2.44 23.49 -19.94
N TYR A 621 2.29 24.40 -18.97
CA TYR A 621 1.00 24.95 -18.55
C TYR A 621 0.92 26.42 -18.95
N ASN A 622 0.57 26.72 -20.20
CA ASN A 622 0.45 28.11 -20.68
C ASN A 622 -0.53 28.92 -19.81
N THR A 623 -0.03 29.80 -18.96
CA THR A 623 -0.82 30.81 -18.25
C THR A 623 -0.99 32.04 -19.13
N LEU A 624 -1.93 31.98 -20.08
CA LEU A 624 -2.48 33.21 -20.65
C LEU A 624 -3.32 33.89 -19.57
N GLY A 625 -2.72 34.84 -18.84
CA GLY A 625 -3.44 35.83 -18.03
C GLY A 625 -3.08 35.90 -16.55
N ALA A 626 -1.87 36.36 -16.21
CA ALA A 626 -1.63 37.11 -14.97
C ALA A 626 -0.60 38.21 -15.27
N PRO A 627 -0.91 39.50 -15.07
CA PRO A 627 0.09 40.55 -15.19
C PRO A 627 1.18 40.31 -14.14
N GLN A 628 2.43 40.20 -14.58
CA GLN A 628 3.56 40.22 -13.65
C GLN A 628 3.50 41.52 -12.83
N PRO A 629 3.52 41.46 -11.48
CA PRO A 629 3.88 42.63 -10.71
C PRO A 629 5.35 42.91 -11.00
N ARG A 630 5.60 44.07 -11.62
CA ARG A 630 6.94 44.61 -11.88
C ARG A 630 7.79 44.54 -10.62
N ALA A 631 8.98 43.96 -10.77
CA ALA A 631 10.04 44.02 -9.77
C ALA A 631 10.35 45.48 -9.39
N ARG A 632 10.46 45.75 -8.09
CA ARG A 632 11.21 46.91 -7.56
C ARG A 632 12.51 46.40 -6.92
N PRO A 633 13.62 47.17 -7.01
CA PRO A 633 14.94 46.73 -6.58
C PRO A 633 15.12 46.74 -5.05
N PRO A 634 16.21 46.14 -4.54
CA PRO A 634 16.40 45.84 -3.12
C PRO A 634 17.02 47.01 -2.36
N GLU A 635 16.59 47.20 -1.12
CA GLU A 635 17.29 48.02 -0.13
C GLU A 635 17.51 47.17 1.12
N ALA A 636 18.74 47.23 1.63
CA ALA A 636 19.29 46.32 2.63
C ALA A 636 19.51 47.03 3.97
N LEU A 637 19.66 46.21 5.03
CA LEU A 637 20.22 46.50 6.36
C LEU A 637 19.23 47.24 7.29
N GLU A 638 19.01 46.89 8.57
CA GLU A 638 19.90 46.29 9.57
C GLU A 638 19.12 45.81 10.83
N MET A 639 19.84 45.32 11.84
CA MET A 639 19.47 44.31 12.85
C MET A 639 19.37 44.88 14.30
N GLU A 640 18.27 44.60 15.03
CA GLU A 640 18.07 44.40 16.52
C GLU A 640 18.64 45.42 17.56
N PRO A 641 18.45 45.35 18.93
CA PRO A 641 17.64 44.45 19.80
C PRO A 641 16.86 45.09 21.03
N SER A 642 15.99 44.26 21.66
CA SER A 642 15.65 44.13 23.11
C SER A 642 14.86 45.25 23.85
N ARG A 643 14.02 45.03 24.89
CA ARG A 643 13.69 43.89 25.76
C ARG A 643 12.37 44.15 26.54
N ALA A 644 11.65 43.06 26.84
CA ALA A 644 10.82 42.78 28.04
C ALA A 644 9.53 43.60 28.35
N ALA A 645 8.39 42.89 28.43
CA ALA A 645 7.82 42.44 29.72
C ALA A 645 6.55 41.57 29.59
N PHE A 646 6.61 40.40 30.25
CA PHE A 646 5.61 39.78 31.12
C PHE A 646 4.25 39.22 30.60
N LEU A 647 4.21 37.87 30.64
CA LEU A 647 3.33 36.99 31.46
C LEU A 647 2.41 35.99 30.74
N GLN A 648 2.71 34.72 31.05
CA GLN A 648 1.92 33.50 30.91
C GLN A 648 0.69 33.51 31.81
N SER A 649 -0.37 32.78 31.42
CA SER A 649 -1.00 31.81 32.33
C SER A 649 -1.90 30.82 31.60
N GLN A 650 -1.81 29.58 32.09
CA GLN A 650 -2.73 28.46 31.94
C GLN A 650 -4.12 28.81 32.48
N VAL A 651 -5.20 28.21 31.95
CA VAL A 651 -6.43 27.97 32.73
C VAL A 651 -7.05 26.62 32.33
N GLU A 652 -7.48 25.95 33.40
CA GLU A 652 -8.09 24.64 33.55
C GLU A 652 -9.50 24.55 32.92
N VAL A 653 -9.92 23.32 32.63
CA VAL A 653 -11.31 22.99 32.29
C VAL A 653 -11.98 22.50 33.57
N ALA A 654 -12.91 23.30 34.10
CA ALA A 654 -13.83 22.91 35.16
C ALA A 654 -15.25 22.74 34.58
N GLU A 655 -15.96 21.78 35.13
CA GLU A 655 -17.35 21.39 34.84
C GLU A 655 -18.33 22.43 35.42
N GLU A 656 -19.45 22.68 34.72
CA GLU A 656 -20.68 23.14 35.36
C GLU A 656 -21.88 22.34 34.82
N GLU A 657 -22.56 21.68 35.77
CA GLU A 657 -23.91 21.15 35.66
C GLU A 657 -24.90 22.31 35.67
N GLU A 658 -26.03 22.19 34.96
CA GLU A 658 -27.24 22.88 35.40
C GLU A 658 -28.50 22.09 35.05
N GLU A 659 -29.32 21.96 36.08
CA GLU A 659 -30.58 21.25 36.22
C GLU A 659 -31.73 22.27 36.17
N TYR A 660 -32.83 21.95 35.47
CA TYR A 660 -34.13 22.56 35.78
C TYR A 660 -35.27 21.55 35.53
N ALA A 661 -36.07 21.37 36.57
CA ALA A 661 -37.21 20.46 36.70
C ALA A 661 -38.54 21.10 36.23
N ALA A 662 -39.51 20.25 35.82
CA ALA A 662 -40.94 20.38 36.15
C ALA A 662 -41.76 19.18 35.64
N SER A 663 -42.92 18.96 36.27
CA SER A 663 -43.59 17.68 36.58
C SER A 663 -45.01 17.49 35.96
N VAL A 664 -45.32 16.25 35.53
CA VAL A 664 -46.58 15.42 35.75
C VAL A 664 -47.92 15.82 35.03
N PRO A 665 -48.95 14.94 34.74
CA PRO A 665 -49.13 13.46 34.82
C PRO A 665 -49.58 12.72 33.51
N GLY A 666 -49.57 11.37 33.54
CA GLY A 666 -49.96 10.42 32.47
C GLY A 666 -51.47 10.10 32.33
N PRO A 667 -51.83 9.00 31.62
CA PRO A 667 -52.32 7.82 32.37
C PRO A 667 -51.90 6.41 31.82
N GLU A 668 -51.38 5.61 32.74
CA GLU A 668 -51.62 4.19 33.13
C GLU A 668 -51.92 3.05 32.11
N LEU A 669 -50.93 2.14 31.99
CA LEU A 669 -50.84 0.66 32.26
C LEU A 669 -51.98 -0.35 31.87
N PRO A 670 -51.69 -1.67 31.66
CA PRO A 670 -50.69 -2.47 32.40
C PRO A 670 -49.79 -3.48 31.65
N SER A 671 -48.60 -3.70 32.24
CA SER A 671 -47.69 -4.84 32.05
C SER A 671 -47.73 -5.74 33.31
N PRO A 672 -47.41 -7.05 33.23
CA PRO A 672 -47.07 -7.85 34.39
C PRO A 672 -45.55 -7.73 34.69
N ALA A 673 -45.20 -7.27 35.89
CA ALA A 673 -43.82 -7.12 36.35
C ALA A 673 -43.24 -8.48 36.80
N GLY A 674 -42.12 -8.89 36.19
CA GLY A 674 -41.20 -9.85 36.81
C GLY A 674 -40.28 -9.14 37.82
N PRO A 675 -39.63 -9.85 38.75
CA PRO A 675 -38.71 -9.25 39.70
C PRO A 675 -37.53 -8.59 38.97
N CYS A 676 -37.10 -7.43 39.46
CA CYS A 676 -35.95 -6.71 38.94
C CYS A 676 -34.66 -7.53 39.05
N HIS A 677 -33.72 -7.24 38.15
CA HIS A 677 -32.38 -7.81 38.23
C HIS A 677 -31.76 -7.48 39.61
N PRO A 678 -31.06 -8.41 40.27
CA PRO A 678 -30.51 -8.20 41.62
C PRO A 678 -29.46 -7.08 41.74
N GLU A 679 -28.90 -6.61 40.61
CA GLU A 679 -28.01 -5.45 40.57
C GLU A 679 -28.74 -4.11 40.39
N CYS A 680 -30.07 -4.12 40.25
CA CYS A 680 -30.87 -2.90 40.22
C CYS A 680 -30.98 -2.32 41.63
N GLY A 681 -30.80 -1.01 41.75
CA GLY A 681 -30.91 -0.30 43.02
C GLY A 681 -32.36 -0.04 43.44
N ASP A 682 -32.49 0.81 44.45
CA ASP A 682 -33.72 1.22 45.11
C ASP A 682 -34.70 2.01 44.21
N GLN A 683 -34.27 2.48 43.03
CA GLN A 683 -35.16 3.21 42.11
C GLN A 683 -35.96 2.29 41.19
N GLY A 684 -35.78 0.97 41.28
CA GLY A 684 -36.55 -0.01 40.52
C GLY A 684 -36.01 -0.30 39.12
N CYS A 685 -36.81 -0.96 38.30
CA CYS A 685 -36.45 -1.40 36.97
C CYS A 685 -37.65 -1.39 36.01
N ASP A 686 -37.37 -1.26 34.72
CA ASP A 686 -38.36 -1.38 33.65
C ASP A 686 -38.54 -2.84 33.17
N GLY A 687 -37.72 -3.77 33.67
CA GLY A 687 -37.77 -5.19 33.36
C GLY A 687 -36.69 -6.01 34.10
N PRO A 688 -36.71 -7.34 33.97
CA PRO A 688 -35.89 -8.25 34.78
C PRO A 688 -34.39 -8.29 34.38
N SER A 689 -33.98 -7.58 33.33
CA SER A 689 -32.62 -7.65 32.79
C SER A 689 -31.71 -6.57 33.39
N ALA A 690 -30.40 -6.84 33.50
CA ALA A 690 -29.41 -5.95 34.13
C ALA A 690 -29.24 -4.58 33.43
N ASP A 691 -29.69 -4.45 32.19
CA ASP A 691 -29.71 -3.23 31.38
C ASP A 691 -31.03 -2.45 31.46
N GLN A 692 -32.01 -2.99 32.19
CA GLN A 692 -33.33 -2.38 32.42
C GLN A 692 -33.46 -1.80 33.84
N CYS A 693 -32.36 -1.69 34.57
CA CYS A 693 -32.31 -1.06 35.89
C CYS A 693 -32.29 0.47 35.77
N LEU A 694 -33.11 1.15 36.57
CA LEU A 694 -33.13 2.63 36.61
C LEU A 694 -31.89 3.16 37.34
N ASN A 695 -31.41 2.45 38.36
CA ASN A 695 -30.10 2.67 38.99
C ASN A 695 -29.40 1.34 39.35
N CYS A 696 -28.09 1.42 39.62
CA CYS A 696 -27.27 0.23 39.90
C CYS A 696 -26.83 0.21 41.36
N ILE A 697 -26.85 -0.96 42.00
CA ILE A 697 -26.31 -1.14 43.35
C ILE A 697 -24.80 -0.88 43.34
N HIS A 698 -24.03 -1.51 42.45
CA HIS A 698 -22.57 -1.40 42.46
C HIS A 698 -22.04 -0.41 41.42
N TYR A 699 -21.94 -0.83 40.15
CA TYR A 699 -21.40 0.00 39.08
C TYR A 699 -22.29 -0.01 37.85
N SER A 700 -22.37 1.14 37.18
CA SER A 700 -22.90 1.22 35.81
C SER A 700 -21.80 0.99 34.77
N LEU A 701 -22.07 0.16 33.78
CA LEU A 701 -21.24 -0.04 32.60
C LEU A 701 -21.94 0.60 31.38
N GLY A 702 -21.24 1.49 30.68
CA GLY A 702 -21.82 2.26 29.57
C GLY A 702 -22.57 3.52 30.03
N SER A 703 -23.19 4.20 29.05
CA SER A 703 -24.03 5.39 29.25
C SER A 703 -25.45 5.09 28.76
N VAL A 704 -26.43 5.90 29.18
CA VAL A 704 -27.83 5.78 28.73
C VAL A 704 -27.94 5.78 27.20
N LYS A 705 -27.04 6.49 26.50
CA LYS A 705 -26.98 6.54 25.02
C LYS A 705 -26.34 5.31 24.35
N SER A 706 -25.58 4.51 25.09
CA SER A 706 -24.85 3.34 24.57
C SER A 706 -25.36 2.00 25.11
N GLY A 707 -26.47 2.01 25.85
CA GLY A 707 -26.93 0.90 26.69
C GLY A 707 -26.22 0.92 28.04
N ARG A 708 -26.94 1.26 29.12
CA ARG A 708 -26.44 1.23 30.51
C ARG A 708 -26.75 -0.14 31.09
N MET A 709 -25.74 -0.82 31.63
CA MET A 709 -25.90 -2.12 32.28
C MET A 709 -25.34 -2.09 33.70
N CYS A 710 -26.07 -2.62 34.68
CA CYS A 710 -25.61 -2.70 36.06
C CYS A 710 -24.78 -3.96 36.28
N VAL A 711 -23.58 -3.79 36.86
CA VAL A 711 -22.62 -4.86 37.13
C VAL A 711 -22.11 -4.77 38.56
N SER A 712 -21.93 -5.93 39.20
CA SER A 712 -21.36 -6.03 40.55
C SER A 712 -19.89 -5.65 40.61
N SER A 713 -19.16 -5.90 39.52
CA SER A 713 -17.75 -5.56 39.34
C SER A 713 -17.47 -5.16 37.90
N CYS A 714 -16.47 -4.29 37.70
CA CYS A 714 -16.15 -3.80 36.37
C CYS A 714 -15.40 -4.84 35.54
N PRO A 715 -15.78 -5.03 34.26
CA PRO A 715 -15.11 -5.98 33.39
C PRO A 715 -13.69 -5.53 33.01
N THR A 716 -12.88 -6.47 32.52
CA THR A 716 -11.50 -6.23 32.09
C THR A 716 -11.40 -5.03 31.14
N GLY A 717 -10.40 -4.18 31.35
CA GLY A 717 -10.23 -2.90 30.66
C GLY A 717 -10.97 -1.72 31.30
N PHE A 718 -11.70 -1.94 32.40
CA PHE A 718 -12.35 -0.90 33.19
C PHE A 718 -12.05 -1.07 34.69
N PHE A 719 -12.02 0.04 35.42
CA PHE A 719 -11.93 0.06 36.88
C PHE A 719 -13.19 0.68 37.48
N GLY A 720 -13.56 0.24 38.69
CA GLY A 720 -14.70 0.77 39.42
C GLY A 720 -14.36 2.12 40.05
N ASP A 721 -14.94 3.19 39.53
CA ASP A 721 -14.90 4.49 40.19
C ASP A 721 -15.97 4.50 41.29
N LYS A 722 -15.54 4.41 42.55
CA LYS A 722 -16.43 4.34 43.72
C LYS A 722 -17.19 5.66 43.95
N ALA A 723 -16.61 6.80 43.56
CA ALA A 723 -17.27 8.10 43.72
C ALA A 723 -18.40 8.25 42.69
N ALA A 724 -18.16 7.83 41.44
CA ALA A 724 -19.13 7.95 40.37
C ALA A 724 -20.05 6.72 40.19
N ARG A 725 -19.89 5.66 41.01
CA ARG A 725 -20.55 4.34 40.89
C ARG A 725 -20.63 3.85 39.44
N ARG A 726 -19.52 3.97 38.71
CA ARG A 726 -19.42 3.65 37.27
C ARG A 726 -18.08 2.98 36.94
N CYS A 727 -18.13 2.07 35.98
CA CYS A 727 -16.93 1.51 35.37
C CYS A 727 -16.29 2.50 34.40
N ARG A 728 -15.08 2.97 34.72
CA ARG A 728 -14.29 3.88 33.88
C ARG A 728 -13.17 3.11 33.18
N ARG A 729 -12.87 3.48 31.93
CA ARG A 729 -11.89 2.76 31.10
C ARG A 729 -10.46 2.99 31.62
N CYS A 730 -9.66 1.93 31.62
CA CYS A 730 -8.23 1.99 31.93
C CYS A 730 -7.43 2.82 30.91
N TYR A 731 -6.24 3.26 31.31
CA TYR A 731 -5.30 3.96 30.41
C TYR A 731 -4.91 3.08 29.20
N LYS A 732 -4.54 3.72 28.08
CA LYS A 732 -4.25 3.04 26.82
C LYS A 732 -3.14 2.00 27.01
N GLY A 733 -3.40 0.75 26.59
CA GLY A 733 -2.45 -0.36 26.71
C GLY A 733 -2.60 -1.20 27.99
N CYS A 734 -3.41 -0.74 28.94
CA CYS A 734 -3.68 -1.45 30.18
C CYS A 734 -4.84 -2.45 30.04
N GLU A 735 -4.66 -3.67 30.53
CA GLU A 735 -5.67 -4.73 30.61
C GLU A 735 -6.46 -4.66 31.93
N SER A 736 -5.77 -4.44 33.04
CA SER A 736 -6.38 -4.22 34.36
C SER A 736 -5.71 -3.04 35.05
N CYS A 737 -6.51 -2.13 35.63
CA CYS A 737 -6.01 -0.92 36.28
C CYS A 737 -6.76 -0.64 37.59
N VAL A 738 -6.13 0.15 38.44
CA VAL A 738 -6.75 0.69 39.66
C VAL A 738 -7.19 2.15 39.49
N GLY A 739 -6.87 2.77 38.36
CA GLY A 739 -7.23 4.15 38.05
C GLY A 739 -6.96 4.53 36.59
N ARG A 740 -7.22 5.79 36.25
CA ARG A 740 -7.13 6.31 34.88
C ARG A 740 -5.72 6.74 34.48
N GLY A 741 -4.81 6.91 35.43
CA GLY A 741 -3.46 7.38 35.20
C GLY A 741 -2.57 6.36 34.47
N PRO A 742 -1.56 6.83 33.71
CA PRO A 742 -0.61 5.96 32.98
C PRO A 742 0.20 5.02 33.89
N GLY A 743 0.41 5.40 35.16
CA GLY A 743 1.12 4.59 36.17
C GLY A 743 0.21 3.78 37.11
N GLN A 744 -1.09 3.67 36.80
CA GLN A 744 -2.07 2.96 37.63
C GLN A 744 -2.50 1.63 37.00
N CYS A 745 -1.63 1.07 36.17
CA CYS A 745 -1.87 -0.20 35.50
C CYS A 745 -1.30 -1.37 36.31
N THR A 746 -2.11 -2.41 36.51
CA THR A 746 -1.72 -3.62 37.22
C THR A 746 -1.44 -4.80 36.29
N ALA A 747 -2.04 -4.81 35.08
CA ALA A 747 -1.76 -5.80 34.05
C ALA A 747 -1.82 -5.19 32.65
N CYS A 748 -0.91 -5.58 31.76
CA CYS A 748 -0.77 -5.03 30.41
C CYS A 748 -1.41 -5.90 29.35
N LYS A 749 -1.97 -5.27 28.31
CA LYS A 749 -2.49 -6.00 27.15
C LYS A 749 -1.37 -6.77 26.45
N ARG A 750 -1.72 -7.92 25.84
CA ARG A 750 -0.81 -8.73 25.02
C ARG A 750 -0.03 -7.84 24.05
N SER A 751 1.31 -7.99 24.02
CA SER A 751 2.34 -7.19 23.32
C SER A 751 3.01 -6.04 24.09
N LEU A 752 2.59 -5.75 25.33
CA LEU A 752 3.23 -4.72 26.18
C LEU A 752 3.81 -5.35 27.46
N TYR A 753 4.88 -4.76 28.00
CA TYR A 753 5.54 -5.19 29.22
C TYR A 753 5.17 -4.27 30.39
N HIS A 754 4.81 -4.87 31.52
CA HIS A 754 4.53 -4.14 32.76
C HIS A 754 5.83 -3.70 33.43
N HIS A 755 5.95 -2.40 33.71
CA HIS A 755 7.04 -1.86 34.50
C HIS A 755 6.64 -1.79 35.98
N PRO A 756 7.23 -2.62 36.86
CA PRO A 756 6.78 -2.73 38.24
C PRO A 756 6.92 -1.43 39.04
N GLU A 757 7.96 -0.63 38.79
CA GLU A 757 8.22 0.60 39.54
C GLU A 757 7.42 1.81 39.03
N MET A 758 6.97 1.79 37.77
CA MET A 758 6.22 2.91 37.17
C MET A 758 4.72 2.62 37.08
N GLY A 759 4.30 1.37 37.32
CA GLY A 759 2.91 0.92 37.17
C GLY A 759 2.37 1.12 35.74
N ALA A 760 3.26 1.13 34.74
CA ALA A 760 2.94 1.48 33.35
C ALA A 760 3.24 0.33 32.38
N CYS A 761 2.51 0.30 31.26
CA CYS A 761 2.71 -0.67 30.19
C CYS A 761 3.52 -0.06 29.06
N LEU A 762 4.66 -0.66 28.74
CA LEU A 762 5.60 -0.14 27.75
C LEU A 762 5.82 -1.15 26.62
N PRO A 763 6.00 -0.71 25.37
CA PRO A 763 6.31 -1.60 24.25
C PRO A 763 7.73 -2.18 24.32
N LEU A 764 8.65 -1.47 24.98
CA LEU A 764 10.03 -1.89 25.20
C LEU A 764 10.43 -1.53 26.64
N CYS A 765 11.20 -2.40 27.29
CA CYS A 765 11.73 -2.11 28.62
C CYS A 765 12.84 -1.04 28.54
N PRO A 766 12.85 -0.06 29.44
CA PRO A 766 13.85 1.00 29.46
C PRO A 766 15.25 0.47 29.81
N PRO A 767 16.34 1.22 29.53
CA PRO A 767 17.70 0.84 29.91
C PRO A 767 17.82 0.50 31.40
N GLY A 768 18.60 -0.54 31.73
CA GLY A 768 18.67 -1.12 33.07
C GLY A 768 17.60 -2.17 33.37
N PHE A 769 16.68 -2.43 32.44
CA PHE A 769 15.71 -3.52 32.51
C PHE A 769 15.70 -4.35 31.22
N TYR A 770 15.34 -5.62 31.32
CA TYR A 770 15.11 -6.51 30.20
C TYR A 770 13.67 -7.04 30.22
N ALA A 771 13.19 -7.40 29.03
CA ALA A 771 11.86 -7.94 28.83
C ALA A 771 11.84 -9.44 29.19
N GLU A 772 11.04 -9.81 30.18
CA GLU A 772 10.74 -11.21 30.45
C GLU A 772 9.50 -11.64 29.66
N GLU A 773 9.69 -12.61 28.77
CA GLU A 773 8.68 -12.96 27.77
C GLU A 773 7.52 -13.79 28.35
N ARG A 774 7.76 -14.55 29.43
CA ARG A 774 6.76 -15.42 30.08
C ARG A 774 5.74 -14.64 30.90
N GLN A 775 6.18 -13.67 31.69
CA GLN A 775 5.29 -12.88 32.55
C GLN A 775 4.93 -11.52 31.93
N LYS A 776 5.52 -11.15 30.80
CA LYS A 776 5.37 -9.85 30.14
C LYS A 776 5.65 -8.69 31.12
N ARG A 777 6.78 -8.79 31.82
CA ARG A 777 7.26 -7.79 32.79
C ARG A 777 8.67 -7.33 32.45
N CYS A 778 8.99 -6.10 32.82
CA CYS A 778 10.35 -5.60 32.80
C CYS A 778 11.06 -5.99 34.10
N LEU A 779 12.14 -6.76 34.00
CA LEU A 779 12.99 -7.17 35.12
C LEU A 779 14.32 -6.41 35.08
N LYS A 780 14.90 -6.15 36.25
CA LYS A 780 16.10 -5.31 36.37
C LYS A 780 17.36 -6.09 35.95
N CYS A 781 18.24 -5.44 35.20
CA CYS A 781 19.56 -5.97 34.87
C CYS A 781 20.47 -6.03 36.11
N HIS A 782 21.51 -6.85 36.04
CA HIS A 782 22.58 -6.87 37.04
C HIS A 782 23.23 -5.49 37.17
N GLN A 783 23.69 -5.16 38.37
CA GLN A 783 24.11 -3.80 38.74
C GLN A 783 25.26 -3.24 37.88
N ASN A 784 26.14 -4.09 37.35
CA ASN A 784 27.28 -3.70 36.50
C ASN A 784 26.89 -3.50 35.03
N CYS A 785 25.63 -3.77 34.68
CA CYS A 785 25.16 -3.83 33.31
C CYS A 785 24.23 -2.66 32.99
N LYS A 786 24.53 -2.01 31.87
CA LYS A 786 23.74 -0.90 31.32
C LYS A 786 22.59 -1.42 30.47
N LYS A 787 22.81 -2.52 29.75
CA LYS A 787 21.79 -3.29 29.02
C LYS A 787 22.05 -4.78 29.18
N CYS A 788 20.99 -5.57 29.35
CA CYS A 788 21.04 -7.02 29.45
C CYS A 788 19.93 -7.67 28.62
N LEU A 789 20.08 -8.95 28.28
CA LEU A 789 19.15 -9.70 27.43
C LEU A 789 18.82 -11.06 28.05
N GLY A 790 17.52 -11.32 28.28
CA GLY A 790 16.99 -12.61 28.72
C GLY A 790 17.23 -12.95 30.19
N GLU A 791 18.38 -12.56 30.75
CA GLU A 791 18.79 -12.82 32.13
C GLU A 791 19.50 -11.58 32.70
N PRO A 792 19.47 -11.36 34.04
CA PRO A 792 20.05 -10.16 34.64
C PRO A 792 21.56 -10.05 34.41
N ASP A 793 22.28 -11.18 34.35
CA ASP A 793 23.75 -11.23 34.25
C ASP A 793 24.29 -11.31 32.81
N LYS A 794 23.40 -11.46 31.81
CA LYS A 794 23.75 -11.50 30.38
C LYS A 794 23.74 -10.12 29.76
N CYS A 795 24.87 -9.46 29.83
CA CYS A 795 25.00 -8.05 29.55
C CYS A 795 25.42 -7.82 28.10
N THR A 796 24.79 -6.84 27.45
CA THR A 796 25.10 -6.42 26.07
C THR A 796 25.72 -5.03 26.02
N ALA A 797 25.63 -4.28 27.13
CA ALA A 797 26.36 -3.04 27.34
C ALA A 797 26.65 -2.87 28.83
N CYS A 798 27.83 -2.38 29.15
CA CYS A 798 28.30 -2.20 30.52
C CYS A 798 28.13 -0.75 30.99
N LYS A 799 28.04 -0.57 32.30
CA LYS A 799 28.08 0.78 32.91
C LYS A 799 29.51 1.30 32.90
N ASP A 800 29.66 2.62 32.98
CA ASP A 800 30.95 3.30 32.90
C ASP A 800 31.91 2.77 33.99
N GLY A 801 33.15 2.46 33.61
CA GLY A 801 34.14 1.75 34.45
C GLY A 801 34.14 0.22 34.31
N PHE A 802 33.29 -0.34 33.44
CA PHE A 802 33.27 -1.76 33.11
C PHE A 802 33.26 -1.97 31.59
N SER A 803 34.05 -2.95 31.14
CA SER A 803 34.15 -3.38 29.76
C SER A 803 33.43 -4.71 29.54
N LEU A 804 32.87 -4.90 28.35
CA LEU A 804 32.12 -6.11 28.00
C LEU A 804 33.08 -7.25 27.62
N ALA A 805 33.12 -8.30 28.44
CA ALA A 805 33.92 -9.50 28.19
C ALA A 805 32.98 -10.72 28.08
N GLY A 806 32.69 -11.13 26.84
CA GLY A 806 31.65 -12.11 26.55
C GLY A 806 30.26 -11.53 26.85
N GLU A 807 29.45 -12.26 27.63
CA GLU A 807 28.12 -11.81 28.08
C GLU A 807 28.15 -11.18 29.47
N SER A 808 29.32 -10.80 30.02
CA SER A 808 29.43 -10.24 31.37
C SER A 808 30.31 -9.00 31.41
N CYS A 809 29.94 -8.04 32.26
CA CYS A 809 30.69 -6.80 32.45
C CYS A 809 31.79 -6.96 33.50
N VAL A 810 33.04 -6.72 33.10
CA VAL A 810 34.24 -6.79 33.96
C VAL A 810 34.84 -5.40 34.17
N PRO A 811 35.47 -5.10 35.32
CA PRO A 811 36.03 -3.78 35.59
C PRO A 811 37.13 -3.40 34.58
N GLU A 812 37.17 -2.14 34.16
CA GLU A 812 38.28 -1.60 33.35
C GLU A 812 39.48 -1.32 34.25
N CYS A 813 40.62 -1.95 33.95
CA CYS A 813 41.87 -1.76 34.68
C CYS A 813 42.61 -0.51 34.18
N GLN A 814 43.23 0.24 35.10
CA GLN A 814 44.03 1.43 34.75
C GLN A 814 45.25 1.05 33.89
N PRO A 815 45.80 1.99 33.08
CA PRO A 815 47.07 1.77 32.39
C PRO A 815 48.12 1.44 33.46
N THR A 816 48.77 0.25 33.36
CA THR A 816 49.67 -0.44 34.33
C THR A 816 49.09 -1.62 35.12
N MET A 817 47.80 -1.95 34.95
CA MET A 817 47.16 -3.11 35.58
C MET A 817 46.54 -4.10 34.58
N TYR A 818 46.60 -5.40 34.87
CA TYR A 818 45.94 -6.45 34.07
C TYR A 818 44.87 -7.20 34.87
N LEU A 819 43.87 -7.77 34.18
CA LEU A 819 42.75 -8.49 34.81
C LEU A 819 43.17 -9.94 35.13
N SER A 820 43.36 -10.25 36.42
CA SER A 820 43.65 -11.59 36.90
C SER A 820 42.46 -12.53 36.64
N ARG A 821 42.71 -13.76 36.18
CA ARG A 821 41.64 -14.69 35.78
C ARG A 821 40.75 -15.11 36.94
N GLU A 822 41.27 -15.16 38.18
CA GLU A 822 40.51 -15.51 39.39
C GLU A 822 41.22 -14.99 40.66
N PRO A 823 40.63 -14.08 41.45
CA PRO A 823 39.36 -13.36 41.23
C PRO A 823 39.55 -12.22 40.21
N ARG A 824 38.55 -11.97 39.35
CA ARG A 824 38.55 -10.94 38.29
C ARG A 824 38.79 -9.51 38.81
N ARG A 825 40.05 -9.19 39.13
CA ARG A 825 40.54 -7.93 39.71
C ARG A 825 41.79 -7.47 38.96
N CYS A 826 42.06 -6.18 39.04
CA CYS A 826 43.20 -5.54 38.39
C CYS A 826 44.46 -5.67 39.26
N GLU A 827 45.55 -6.19 38.71
CA GLU A 827 46.86 -6.39 39.38
C GLU A 827 47.98 -5.60 38.68
N THR A 828 48.93 -5.04 39.44
CA THR A 828 50.02 -4.17 38.96
C THR A 828 51.34 -4.94 38.81
N SER A 829 51.79 -5.25 37.58
CA SER A 829 53.19 -5.67 37.36
C SER A 829 53.82 -5.45 35.96
N CYS A 830 53.11 -4.94 34.94
CA CYS A 830 53.71 -4.64 33.61
C CYS A 830 53.22 -3.30 33.02
N LEU A 831 54.10 -2.56 32.33
CA LEU A 831 53.81 -1.21 31.81
C LEU A 831 52.98 -1.19 30.50
N SER A 832 52.82 -2.31 29.80
CA SER A 832 51.82 -2.48 28.72
C SER A 832 51.64 -3.97 28.40
N ALA A 833 50.42 -4.50 28.54
CA ALA A 833 50.11 -5.91 28.34
C ALA A 833 49.36 -6.15 27.02
N GLY A 834 49.79 -7.15 26.25
CA GLY A 834 48.96 -7.85 25.25
C GLY A 834 47.93 -8.80 25.92
N PRO A 835 47.10 -9.52 25.15
CA PRO A 835 45.96 -10.28 25.66
C PRO A 835 46.30 -11.60 26.37
N GLY A 836 47.55 -11.78 26.83
CA GLY A 836 48.02 -13.00 27.50
C GLY A 836 49.19 -12.77 28.47
N GLU A 837 49.35 -13.70 29.40
CA GLU A 837 50.30 -13.66 30.54
C GLU A 837 51.79 -13.63 30.13
N GLU A 838 52.13 -13.87 28.85
CA GLU A 838 53.53 -13.99 28.37
C GLU A 838 53.97 -12.93 27.33
N GLU A 839 53.22 -11.85 27.12
CA GLU A 839 53.56 -10.81 26.12
C GLU A 839 53.75 -9.42 26.75
N CYS A 840 54.89 -9.18 27.43
CA CYS A 840 55.32 -7.86 27.92
C CYS A 840 56.56 -7.38 27.14
N THR A 841 56.46 -6.23 26.46
CA THR A 841 57.41 -5.81 25.39
C THR A 841 58.20 -4.52 25.66
N PRO A 842 58.20 -3.96 26.88
CA PRO A 842 59.43 -3.34 27.41
C PRO A 842 59.67 -3.51 28.93
N CYS A 843 60.89 -3.94 29.33
CA CYS A 843 61.38 -3.94 30.72
C CYS A 843 62.11 -2.61 31.07
N SER A 844 62.18 -2.25 32.36
CA SER A 844 62.93 -1.10 32.86
C SER A 844 64.44 -1.15 32.49
N PRO A 845 65.12 0.00 32.23
CA PRO A 845 66.50 0.06 31.74
C PRO A 845 67.58 -0.64 32.58
N GLU A 846 67.28 -1.01 33.82
CA GLU A 846 68.26 -1.57 34.76
C GLU A 846 68.25 -3.11 34.87
N THR A 847 67.37 -3.81 34.16
CA THR A 847 67.21 -5.28 34.29
C THR A 847 67.46 -6.03 32.97
N PRO A 848 68.40 -6.99 32.91
CA PRO A 848 68.67 -7.76 31.69
C PRO A 848 67.66 -8.90 31.45
N THR A 849 67.47 -9.25 30.18
CA THR A 849 66.48 -10.28 29.75
C THR A 849 67.14 -11.58 29.30
N PRO A 850 66.79 -12.72 29.92
CA PRO A 850 66.90 -14.03 29.28
C PRO A 850 65.48 -14.56 28.95
N HIS A 851 65.26 -14.96 27.69
CA HIS A 851 64.03 -15.63 27.23
C HIS A 851 62.74 -14.87 27.56
N TRP A 852 62.67 -13.59 27.19
CA TRP A 852 61.44 -12.78 27.27
C TRP A 852 60.86 -12.61 28.69
N ARG A 853 61.71 -12.66 29.73
CA ARG A 853 61.34 -12.41 31.13
C ARG A 853 62.33 -11.42 31.78
N CYS A 854 61.86 -10.37 32.45
CA CYS A 854 62.74 -9.40 33.14
C CYS A 854 63.27 -10.01 34.45
N VAL A 855 64.60 -10.06 34.67
CA VAL A 855 65.19 -10.59 35.92
C VAL A 855 66.17 -9.59 36.56
N PRO A 856 66.34 -9.59 37.90
CA PRO A 856 67.21 -8.62 38.59
C PRO A 856 68.72 -8.80 38.32
N ALA A 857 69.17 -10.02 37.97
CA ALA A 857 70.58 -10.33 37.69
C ALA A 857 70.72 -11.56 36.77
N CYS A 858 71.82 -11.65 35.99
CA CYS A 858 72.13 -12.84 35.19
C CYS A 858 72.49 -14.03 36.11
N ARG A 859 71.99 -15.23 35.79
CA ARG A 859 72.33 -16.47 36.51
C ARG A 859 73.82 -16.83 36.39
N GLU A 860 74.36 -17.57 37.37
CA GLU A 860 75.76 -18.05 37.36
C GLU A 860 76.14 -18.72 36.02
N GLY A 861 77.32 -18.40 35.50
CA GLY A 861 77.80 -18.86 34.19
C GLY A 861 77.40 -17.99 32.98
N PHE A 862 76.74 -16.85 33.20
CA PHE A 862 76.39 -15.86 32.20
C PHE A 862 76.78 -14.44 32.67
N TYR A 863 77.18 -13.55 31.75
CA TYR A 863 77.51 -12.15 32.03
C TYR A 863 76.65 -11.19 31.18
N PRO A 864 76.32 -9.99 31.68
CA PRO A 864 75.55 -9.00 30.92
C PRO A 864 76.40 -8.38 29.80
N ALA A 865 75.86 -8.31 28.58
CA ALA A 865 76.51 -7.70 27.42
C ALA A 865 75.50 -6.86 26.62
N ASP A 866 75.98 -5.75 26.05
CA ASP A 866 75.17 -4.92 25.15
C ASP A 866 74.98 -5.62 23.80
N SER A 867 73.78 -5.53 23.24
CA SER A 867 73.47 -6.04 21.90
C SER A 867 73.46 -4.87 20.91
N HIS A 868 74.30 -4.93 19.87
CA HIS A 868 74.38 -3.86 18.88
C HIS A 868 73.01 -3.69 18.19
N GLY A 869 72.35 -2.56 18.46
CA GLY A 869 71.11 -2.14 17.81
C GLY A 869 69.82 -2.23 18.66
N LEU A 870 69.88 -2.62 19.94
CA LEU A 870 68.73 -2.58 20.87
C LEU A 870 69.11 -1.87 22.19
N PRO A 871 68.19 -1.11 22.83
CA PRO A 871 68.50 -0.30 24.02
C PRO A 871 68.61 -1.10 25.34
N SER A 872 68.83 -2.41 25.30
CA SER A 872 68.79 -3.29 26.50
C SER A 872 69.94 -4.30 26.58
N LYS A 873 70.44 -4.54 27.81
CA LYS A 873 71.48 -5.51 28.17
C LYS A 873 70.97 -6.96 28.11
N VAL A 874 71.76 -7.88 27.54
CA VAL A 874 71.40 -9.31 27.37
C VAL A 874 72.44 -10.21 28.04
N CYS A 875 72.02 -11.30 28.72
CA CYS A 875 72.95 -12.22 29.39
C CYS A 875 73.62 -13.20 28.39
N LYS A 876 74.95 -13.13 28.19
CA LYS A 876 75.75 -14.05 27.35
C LYS A 876 76.50 -15.10 28.18
N ARG A 877 76.62 -16.33 27.67
CA ARG A 877 77.29 -17.46 28.36
C ARG A 877 78.82 -17.34 28.28
N TYR A 878 79.55 -17.74 29.32
CA TYR A 878 81.00 -17.92 29.24
C TYR A 878 81.34 -19.03 28.22
N GLY A 879 82.17 -18.73 27.22
CA GLY A 879 82.61 -19.69 26.20
C GLY A 879 83.67 -20.65 26.76
N ALA A 880 83.39 -21.95 26.71
CA ALA A 880 84.38 -22.99 26.99
C ALA A 880 85.22 -23.25 25.73
N SER A 881 86.53 -23.01 25.81
CA SER A 881 87.48 -23.33 24.76
C SER A 881 88.14 -24.70 25.00
N SER A 882 88.16 -25.50 23.93
CA SER A 882 89.22 -26.45 23.54
C SER A 882 89.14 -27.95 23.94
N ARG A 883 89.35 -28.75 22.88
CA ARG A 883 89.93 -30.12 22.77
C ARG A 883 89.03 -31.36 22.89
N GLY A 884 89.01 -32.15 21.80
CA GLY A 884 89.25 -33.59 21.90
C GLY A 884 88.23 -34.55 21.25
N GLY A 885 88.35 -34.77 19.94
CA GLY A 885 88.35 -36.09 19.28
C GLY A 885 87.13 -37.03 19.34
N GLY A 886 86.73 -37.54 18.16
CA GLY A 886 86.44 -38.97 18.03
C GLY A 886 85.13 -39.40 17.36
N LYS A 887 85.21 -39.62 16.05
CA LYS A 887 84.65 -40.74 15.26
C LYS A 887 83.13 -40.97 15.15
N LYS A 888 82.70 -40.91 13.88
CA LYS A 888 81.96 -41.89 13.07
C LYS A 888 80.67 -42.53 13.65
N TYR A 889 79.56 -42.37 12.94
CA TYR A 889 78.99 -43.36 11.99
C TYR A 889 77.53 -42.97 11.70
N GLU A 890 77.25 -42.74 10.41
CA GLU A 890 75.96 -43.03 9.75
C GLU A 890 75.67 -44.56 9.85
N PRO A 891 74.52 -45.14 9.42
CA PRO A 891 73.37 -44.56 8.73
C PRO A 891 71.98 -45.16 9.10
N SER A 892 70.93 -44.69 8.41
CA SER A 892 69.80 -45.50 7.86
C SER A 892 68.79 -46.13 8.86
N LEU A 893 67.54 -46.48 8.57
CA LEU A 893 66.73 -46.67 7.37
C LEU A 893 65.25 -46.83 7.83
N CYS A 894 64.30 -46.53 6.94
CA CYS A 894 62.94 -47.10 6.74
C CYS A 894 62.15 -47.76 7.92
N GLY A 895 60.83 -47.60 8.02
CA GLY A 895 59.88 -47.00 7.08
C GLY A 895 58.40 -47.25 7.45
N ALA A 896 57.56 -46.63 6.61
CA ALA A 896 56.21 -47.02 6.18
C ALA A 896 55.17 -47.55 7.21
N LYS A 897 54.07 -46.80 7.41
CA LYS A 897 52.78 -47.01 6.70
C LYS A 897 51.63 -46.10 7.20
N ARG A 898 50.83 -45.67 6.21
CA ARG A 898 49.38 -45.30 6.18
C ARG A 898 48.93 -43.90 6.63
N GLY A 899 48.28 -43.19 5.70
CA GLY A 899 46.92 -42.65 5.90
C GLY A 899 46.62 -41.20 5.46
N CYS A 900 46.11 -41.05 4.22
CA CYS A 900 45.10 -40.08 3.68
C CYS A 900 45.21 -38.56 3.95
N SER A 901 45.43 -37.73 2.91
CA SER A 901 44.43 -37.01 2.05
C SER A 901 44.24 -35.55 2.52
N THR A 902 44.08 -34.48 1.72
CA THR A 902 43.71 -34.26 0.30
C THR A 902 44.15 -32.85 -0.15
N HIS A 903 44.28 -32.64 -1.46
CA HIS A 903 44.77 -31.43 -2.16
C HIS A 903 43.68 -30.67 -2.93
N THR A 904 43.93 -29.37 -3.13
CA THR A 904 43.31 -28.37 -4.01
C THR A 904 43.67 -28.55 -5.50
N ILE A 905 42.75 -28.31 -6.46
CA ILE A 905 43.04 -28.02 -7.90
C ILE A 905 41.98 -27.07 -8.53
N VAL A 906 42.46 -26.17 -9.41
CA VAL A 906 41.76 -25.26 -10.36
C VAL A 906 41.77 -25.87 -11.78
N THR A 907 40.77 -25.60 -12.64
CA THR A 907 40.84 -25.95 -14.09
C THR A 907 40.31 -24.85 -15.02
N ALA A 908 40.89 -24.80 -16.22
CA ALA A 908 40.58 -23.93 -17.35
C ALA A 908 40.42 -24.75 -18.65
N SER A 909 39.59 -24.22 -19.55
CA SER A 909 39.56 -24.29 -21.03
C SER A 909 39.79 -25.62 -21.79
N GLY A 910 38.74 -26.01 -22.54
CA GLY A 910 38.78 -26.29 -23.98
C GLY A 910 39.07 -27.73 -24.41
N PHE A 911 38.14 -28.37 -25.14
CA PHE A 911 38.46 -29.27 -26.25
C PHE A 911 37.25 -29.52 -27.17
N THR A 912 37.55 -29.55 -28.45
CA THR A 912 36.72 -29.85 -29.62
C THR A 912 36.66 -31.36 -29.88
N GLU A 913 35.50 -31.80 -30.36
CA GLU A 913 35.21 -32.85 -31.37
C GLU A 913 35.60 -34.35 -31.21
N MET A 914 34.59 -35.15 -31.61
CA MET A 914 34.61 -36.53 -32.15
C MET A 914 35.03 -37.66 -31.18
N SER A 915 34.37 -38.81 -31.07
CA SER A 915 33.62 -39.61 -32.05
C SER A 915 32.85 -40.76 -31.36
N GLN A 916 31.74 -41.17 -31.97
CA GLN A 916 31.19 -42.54 -32.07
C GLN A 916 30.59 -43.27 -30.81
N LEU A 917 29.26 -43.46 -30.92
CA LEU A 917 28.40 -44.63 -30.60
C LEU A 917 29.10 -46.00 -30.37
N PRO A 918 28.46 -47.01 -29.69
CA PRO A 918 27.01 -47.26 -29.68
C PRO A 918 26.35 -47.73 -28.37
N LYS A 919 25.01 -47.65 -28.41
CA LYS A 919 23.96 -48.37 -27.69
C LYS A 919 24.38 -49.61 -26.86
N LYS A 920 23.93 -49.65 -25.61
CA LYS A 920 22.98 -50.67 -25.12
C LYS A 920 22.15 -50.11 -23.97
#